data_AF-A0A8T2UXE6-F1
#
_entry.id   AF-A0A8T2UXE6-F1
#
_cell.length_a   1.000
_cell.length_b   1.000
_cell.length_c   1.000
_cell.angle_alpha   90.00
_cell.angle_beta   90.00
_cell.angle_gamma   90.00
#
_symmetry.space_group_name_H-M   'P 1'
#
loop_
_entity.id
_entity.type
_entity.pdbx_description
1 polymer ?
#
loop_
_entity_poly.entity_id
_entity_poly.type
_entity_poly.pdbx_seq_one_letter_code
_entity_poly.pdbx_strand_id
1 'polypeptide(L)'
;MDIVGINFEEQDGIFRTLAAILHLGNIEFDPGMEYDSSVPKDNQSMLHLQNASDLLMCDAALLRETLCTRIIVTREGNITKTLDPESAAINRDALAKTVYSRLFDWLVDKINRSVGQDSNSTTRIGVLDIYGFECFKNNSFEQFCINLANEKLQQHFNQHVFKMEQEEYTREEINWSYIEFIDNQDVLDLIEKKPFGIVALLDEACMFPKSTHETFATKLFQHFKNNRRFKKPKLSTTDFTIAHYAGEVTYHTDLFLEKNRDYVVAEHQALLMSSRSPFVAELFSLSSEDSTKSSSKLSSVATRFKQQLQLLMDILGTTEPHYIRCVKPNNENKPGKFDNPSVLHQLRCGGVLEAVRISCAGYPTRRTFDEFLARFGLLAPDVLVGNYNERAATEELLKRMKLSNYQIGKSKVFLRAGQMAELDARRAEVLYAAAKAIQRRFHTYIARKHFLAMHRAAVQIQAYWRGHLGRLLYEERRREVAAIMIQKVVRMWQLRKSFLSARKAALMIQACLRLFFLRQEKQRILAANAATKIQAKWKAWVCFRRYKQLQKSAIAFQCAWRSRVARKELRSLRMAARETGALQEQKSKLEKRCEELTLRLQLEKRLRIDVEESKSIELGKLQSTLMEMQQQIEALGAEIVEERETNKMLSGQLSSLVKVRPTLEASELKNQKLTKENERLRMVISTLETKLVEAEKELSETKKENEKMLQKSKEAESRICKVQETLQRLEEKMSNLESENQVLRKQVLSVSPTSTLTDRTKPTMQQRTPDICRLTNGEIKSWQASPIQNSAYHSGSLSQFEQRRQRVLTDRQQDNQEALLQCITKDVGFSHDKPVAACIIYKCLLNWHAFESDRTDIFDRITETIGTIVEGQESNIMLAYWLSNTSTLLFLLQRNLKPSGISSTPQRRPSPSPSLLSRMAQSLRPPSSVRSMPTNSVLTGLEVLRHVEAKLPALLFKQQLTAFVEKLYGMLRDNLKKEISPLLTACIQAPRTSRVGMVKGQSRSPSATSSSQHLLSSHWHSIINSLNELLNTLRCNHVPPFLICKIFTQIFSFINVQLFNSLLLRRECCSFSNGEYVKAGLTELERWIHETTEKYAGRAWDQLSYIRQAVGFLVVNQKPKKSLDEITHDLCPVLSIPQLYRISTMYWDDKYGTHSVSPEVIASMRKLMTDESNSSSNNSFLLDDDSSIPFSVEDISKSFSDIDLSGIDPPSMLCENAAFHFLQAVPE
;
A
#
# COMPACT_ATOMS: atom_id res chain seq x y z
N MET A 1 -16.55 23.22 -46.08
CA MET A 1 -17.72 24.12 -46.22
C MET A 1 -19.01 23.35 -45.92
N ASP A 2 -19.09 22.10 -46.38
CA ASP A 2 -19.95 20.97 -45.96
C ASP A 2 -20.62 21.05 -44.58
N ILE A 3 -19.87 21.33 -43.49
CA ILE A 3 -20.40 21.42 -42.11
C ILE A 3 -21.51 22.47 -41.99
N VAL A 4 -21.50 23.50 -42.84
CA VAL A 4 -22.44 24.63 -42.87
C VAL A 4 -23.44 24.48 -44.04
N GLY A 5 -23.67 23.25 -44.51
CA GLY A 5 -24.72 22.94 -45.50
C GLY A 5 -24.48 23.49 -46.91
N ILE A 6 -23.26 23.96 -47.22
CA ILE A 6 -22.88 24.42 -48.57
C ILE A 6 -22.58 23.18 -49.43
N ASN A 7 -23.35 22.97 -50.50
CA ASN A 7 -23.26 21.76 -51.31
C ASN A 7 -22.04 21.80 -52.27
N PHE A 8 -21.76 20.69 -52.96
CA PHE A 8 -20.56 20.60 -53.83
C PHE A 8 -20.62 21.53 -55.05
N GLU A 9 -21.81 21.78 -55.62
CA GLU A 9 -22.01 22.68 -56.77
C GLU A 9 -21.84 24.15 -56.35
N GLU A 10 -22.30 24.50 -55.14
CA GLU A 10 -22.06 25.80 -54.51
C GLU A 10 -20.57 26.00 -54.18
N GLN A 11 -19.88 24.94 -53.73
CA GLN A 11 -18.43 24.99 -53.49
C GLN A 11 -17.63 25.18 -54.80
N ASP A 12 -17.96 24.47 -55.88
CA ASP A 12 -17.40 24.71 -57.22
C ASP A 12 -17.66 26.16 -57.67
N GLY A 13 -18.89 26.66 -57.48
CA GLY A 13 -19.27 28.05 -57.74
C GLY A 13 -18.39 29.06 -57.00
N ILE A 14 -18.16 28.87 -55.69
CA ILE A 14 -17.26 29.71 -54.89
C ILE A 14 -15.84 29.67 -55.44
N PHE A 15 -15.26 28.47 -55.63
CA PHE A 15 -13.86 28.33 -56.05
C PHE A 15 -13.62 28.87 -57.47
N ARG A 16 -14.55 28.67 -58.40
CA ARG A 16 -14.47 29.23 -59.76
C ARG A 16 -14.63 30.75 -59.78
N THR A 17 -15.50 31.30 -58.93
CA THR A 17 -15.63 32.77 -58.79
C THR A 17 -14.35 33.38 -58.24
N LEU A 18 -13.70 32.74 -57.27
CA LEU A 18 -12.39 33.16 -56.76
C LEU A 18 -11.27 33.01 -57.82
N ALA A 19 -11.25 31.90 -58.57
CA ALA A 19 -10.29 31.70 -59.66
C ALA A 19 -10.46 32.75 -60.79
N ALA A 20 -11.69 33.16 -61.08
CA ALA A 20 -11.96 34.25 -62.02
C ALA A 20 -11.44 35.59 -61.51
N ILE A 21 -11.60 35.92 -60.22
CA ILE A 21 -11.03 37.13 -59.62
C ILE A 21 -9.50 37.15 -59.74
N LEU A 22 -8.84 36.01 -59.54
CA LEU A 22 -7.39 35.88 -59.73
C LEU A 22 -6.99 36.09 -61.20
N HIS A 23 -7.74 35.54 -62.17
CA HIS A 23 -7.49 35.79 -63.58
C HIS A 23 -7.78 37.24 -64.02
N LEU A 24 -8.82 37.88 -63.48
CA LEU A 24 -9.09 39.30 -63.70
C LEU A 24 -7.91 40.18 -63.27
N GLY A 25 -7.28 39.88 -62.12
CA GLY A 25 -6.13 40.64 -61.60
C GLY A 25 -4.91 40.64 -62.53
N ASN A 26 -4.76 39.63 -63.39
CA ASN A 26 -3.65 39.50 -64.34
C ASN A 26 -3.90 40.16 -65.70
N ILE A 27 -5.04 40.81 -65.94
CA ILE A 27 -5.32 41.50 -67.22
C ILE A 27 -4.62 42.86 -67.21
N GLU A 28 -3.61 43.04 -68.06
CA GLU A 28 -2.96 44.34 -68.30
C GLU A 28 -3.56 45.04 -69.53
N PHE A 29 -3.51 46.38 -69.54
CA PHE A 29 -4.05 47.23 -70.62
C PHE A 29 -2.97 48.15 -71.19
N ASP A 30 -2.96 48.31 -72.51
CA ASP A 30 -2.15 49.28 -73.25
C ASP A 30 -3.09 50.30 -73.97
N PRO A 31 -2.58 51.46 -74.42
CA PRO A 31 -3.36 52.45 -75.16
C PRO A 31 -3.93 51.89 -76.47
N GLY A 32 -5.19 52.22 -76.76
CA GLY A 32 -5.87 51.82 -78.00
C GLY A 32 -5.60 52.75 -79.19
N MET A 33 -6.44 52.63 -80.23
CA MET A 33 -6.34 53.44 -81.45
C MET A 33 -6.72 54.92 -81.24
N GLU A 34 -7.49 55.22 -80.20
CA GLU A 34 -7.85 56.57 -79.76
C GLU A 34 -7.16 56.88 -78.43
N TYR A 35 -6.76 58.15 -78.21
CA TYR A 35 -5.99 58.57 -77.01
C TYR A 35 -6.71 58.25 -75.69
N ASP A 36 -8.05 58.34 -75.68
CA ASP A 36 -8.93 58.06 -74.53
C ASP A 36 -9.38 56.58 -74.48
N SER A 37 -8.71 55.66 -75.18
CA SER A 37 -9.09 54.25 -75.29
C SER A 37 -8.01 53.26 -74.82
N SER A 38 -8.45 52.05 -74.46
CA SER A 38 -7.60 50.97 -73.96
C SER A 38 -7.90 49.66 -74.69
N VAL A 39 -6.88 48.81 -74.77
CA VAL A 39 -6.97 47.42 -75.25
C VAL A 39 -6.19 46.51 -74.31
N PRO A 40 -6.56 45.22 -74.15
CA PRO A 40 -5.72 44.26 -73.44
C PRO A 40 -4.33 44.18 -74.11
N LYS A 41 -3.30 44.29 -73.29
CA LYS A 41 -1.92 44.56 -73.70
C LYS A 41 -1.30 43.49 -74.59
N ASP A 42 -1.57 42.22 -74.29
CA ASP A 42 -0.92 41.10 -74.94
C ASP A 42 -1.80 39.84 -74.99
N ASN A 43 -1.29 38.79 -75.62
CA ASN A 43 -2.00 37.51 -75.75
C ASN A 43 -2.22 36.79 -74.39
N GLN A 44 -1.37 37.02 -73.37
CA GLN A 44 -1.59 36.49 -72.02
C GLN A 44 -2.73 37.24 -71.31
N SER A 45 -2.77 38.57 -71.41
CA SER A 45 -3.89 39.40 -70.91
C SER A 45 -5.22 39.02 -71.58
N MET A 46 -5.21 38.75 -72.89
CA MET A 46 -6.38 38.23 -73.62
C MET A 46 -6.77 36.82 -73.15
N LEU A 47 -5.81 35.92 -72.93
CA LEU A 47 -6.08 34.57 -72.40
C LEU A 47 -6.63 34.62 -70.96
N HIS A 48 -6.14 35.53 -70.13
CA HIS A 48 -6.67 35.73 -68.78
C HIS A 48 -8.08 36.32 -68.79
N LEU A 49 -8.39 37.23 -69.72
CA LEU A 49 -9.75 37.71 -69.95
C LEU A 49 -10.70 36.58 -70.40
N GLN A 50 -10.26 35.72 -71.32
CA GLN A 50 -11.01 34.52 -71.74
C GLN A 50 -11.26 33.57 -70.56
N ASN A 51 -10.21 33.16 -69.84
CA ASN A 51 -10.34 32.30 -68.66
C ASN A 51 -11.27 32.88 -67.60
N ALA A 52 -11.21 34.20 -67.35
CA ALA A 52 -12.11 34.88 -66.42
C ALA A 52 -13.58 34.82 -66.90
N SER A 53 -13.84 35.05 -68.19
CA SER A 53 -15.19 34.93 -68.77
C SER A 53 -15.74 33.50 -68.75
N ASP A 54 -14.92 32.48 -69.02
CA ASP A 54 -15.31 31.07 -68.96
C ASP A 54 -15.65 30.63 -67.53
N LEU A 55 -14.83 31.04 -66.55
CA LEU A 55 -15.05 30.72 -65.13
C LEU A 55 -16.31 31.40 -64.58
N LEU A 56 -16.53 32.69 -64.91
CA LEU A 56 -17.76 33.43 -64.59
C LEU A 56 -18.96 33.06 -65.46
N MET A 57 -18.74 32.28 -66.52
CA MET A 57 -19.73 31.91 -67.55
C MET A 57 -20.46 33.11 -68.18
N CYS A 58 -19.76 34.22 -68.39
CA CYS A 58 -20.25 35.42 -69.10
C CYS A 58 -19.63 35.51 -70.51
N ASP A 59 -20.10 36.45 -71.34
CA ASP A 59 -19.51 36.66 -72.67
C ASP A 59 -18.17 37.42 -72.58
N ALA A 60 -17.14 36.88 -73.20
CA ALA A 60 -15.80 37.47 -73.27
C ALA A 60 -15.80 38.81 -74.02
N ALA A 61 -16.63 38.98 -75.05
CA ALA A 61 -16.69 40.23 -75.80
C ALA A 61 -17.33 41.34 -74.94
N LEU A 62 -18.46 41.06 -74.29
CA LEU A 62 -19.12 41.97 -73.36
C LEU A 62 -18.29 42.26 -72.10
N LEU A 63 -17.55 41.28 -71.56
CA LEU A 63 -16.60 41.51 -70.45
C LEU A 63 -15.52 42.53 -70.85
N ARG A 64 -14.91 42.36 -72.03
CA ARG A 64 -13.91 43.30 -72.57
C ARG A 64 -14.48 44.70 -72.78
N GLU A 65 -15.70 44.80 -73.33
CA GLU A 65 -16.38 46.09 -73.53
C GLU A 65 -16.70 46.77 -72.18
N THR A 66 -17.18 46.02 -71.20
CA THR A 66 -17.49 46.49 -69.83
C THR A 66 -16.25 46.94 -69.06
N LEU A 67 -15.06 46.40 -69.38
CA LEU A 67 -13.78 46.81 -68.79
C LEU A 67 -13.19 48.07 -69.45
N CYS A 68 -13.23 48.17 -70.79
CA CYS A 68 -12.61 49.25 -71.56
C CYS A 68 -13.54 50.44 -71.89
N THR A 69 -14.82 50.37 -71.53
CA THR A 69 -15.81 51.46 -71.73
C THR A 69 -16.65 51.71 -70.49
N ARG A 70 -17.37 52.83 -70.45
CA ARG A 70 -18.31 53.19 -69.38
C ARG A 70 -19.50 53.97 -69.94
N ILE A 71 -20.71 53.64 -69.48
CA ILE A 71 -21.95 54.23 -69.96
C ILE A 71 -22.38 55.38 -69.05
N ILE A 72 -22.29 56.60 -69.55
CA ILE A 72 -22.76 57.80 -68.85
C ILE A 72 -24.23 58.02 -69.19
N VAL A 73 -25.12 57.64 -68.27
CA VAL A 73 -26.56 57.88 -68.38
C VAL A 73 -26.84 59.38 -68.16
N THR A 74 -27.22 60.08 -69.23
CA THR A 74 -27.63 61.49 -69.17
C THR A 74 -29.16 61.61 -69.31
N ARG A 75 -29.71 62.81 -69.10
CA ARG A 75 -31.15 63.08 -69.33
C ARG A 75 -31.57 63.00 -70.80
N GLU A 76 -30.61 63.01 -71.72
CA GLU A 76 -30.82 63.05 -73.17
C GLU A 76 -30.48 61.69 -73.84
N GLY A 77 -29.89 60.76 -73.09
CA GLY A 77 -29.54 59.42 -73.56
C GLY A 77 -28.31 58.83 -72.86
N ASN A 78 -28.00 57.59 -73.21
CA ASN A 78 -26.79 56.89 -72.75
C ASN A 78 -25.61 57.25 -73.66
N ILE A 79 -24.52 57.78 -73.09
CA ILE A 79 -23.30 58.10 -73.83
C ILE A 79 -22.20 57.13 -73.39
N THR A 80 -21.80 56.21 -74.27
CA THR A 80 -20.66 55.33 -74.03
C THR A 80 -19.36 56.12 -74.20
N LYS A 81 -18.54 56.22 -73.14
CA LYS A 81 -17.18 56.76 -73.20
C LYS A 81 -16.17 55.60 -73.15
N THR A 82 -15.13 55.65 -73.97
CA THR A 82 -13.95 54.80 -73.80
C THR A 82 -13.17 55.18 -72.53
N LEU A 83 -12.48 54.20 -71.97
CA LEU A 83 -11.56 54.37 -70.84
C LEU A 83 -10.11 54.22 -71.32
N ASP A 84 -9.25 55.11 -70.83
CA ASP A 84 -7.80 54.97 -70.91
C ASP A 84 -7.30 53.76 -70.08
N PRO A 85 -6.05 53.30 -70.25
CA PRO A 85 -5.54 52.10 -69.59
C PRO A 85 -5.55 52.13 -68.06
N GLU A 86 -5.36 53.31 -67.44
CA GLU A 86 -5.36 53.47 -65.98
C GLU A 86 -6.80 53.41 -65.44
N SER A 87 -7.73 54.13 -66.08
CA SER A 87 -9.17 54.00 -65.80
C SER A 87 -9.69 52.57 -66.01
N ALA A 88 -9.21 51.85 -67.03
CA ALA A 88 -9.58 50.46 -67.29
C ALA A 88 -9.07 49.51 -66.20
N ALA A 89 -7.83 49.70 -65.72
CA ALA A 89 -7.29 48.96 -64.57
C ALA A 89 -8.08 49.23 -63.27
N ILE A 90 -8.46 50.49 -63.02
CA ILE A 90 -9.33 50.85 -61.87
C ILE A 90 -10.72 50.21 -62.01
N ASN A 91 -11.27 50.15 -63.23
CA ASN A 91 -12.57 49.56 -63.53
C ASN A 91 -12.59 48.03 -63.34
N ARG A 92 -11.50 47.36 -63.78
CA ARG A 92 -11.19 45.94 -63.53
C ARG A 92 -11.11 45.62 -62.03
N ASP A 93 -10.42 46.46 -61.28
CA ASP A 93 -10.30 46.31 -59.83
C ASP A 93 -11.63 46.54 -59.10
N ALA A 94 -12.47 47.45 -59.60
CA ALA A 94 -13.84 47.65 -59.08
C ALA A 94 -14.73 46.43 -59.35
N LEU A 95 -14.64 45.79 -60.53
CA LEU A 95 -15.31 44.53 -60.83
C LEU A 95 -14.89 43.44 -59.83
N ALA A 96 -13.58 43.22 -59.68
CA ALA A 96 -13.02 42.20 -58.78
C ALA A 96 -13.46 42.40 -57.32
N LYS A 97 -13.40 43.64 -56.80
CA LYS A 97 -13.87 44.00 -55.44
C LYS A 97 -15.37 43.76 -55.28
N THR A 98 -16.18 44.13 -56.28
CA THR A 98 -17.64 43.95 -56.23
C THR A 98 -18.02 42.46 -56.19
N VAL A 99 -17.40 41.62 -57.03
CA VAL A 99 -17.63 40.16 -57.04
C VAL A 99 -17.24 39.55 -55.70
N TYR A 100 -16.06 39.90 -55.16
CA TYR A 100 -15.61 39.39 -53.86
C TYR A 100 -16.55 39.82 -52.72
N SER A 101 -17.00 41.07 -52.70
CA SER A 101 -17.94 41.57 -51.68
C SER A 101 -19.27 40.83 -51.72
N ARG A 102 -19.87 40.64 -52.91
CA ARG A 102 -21.14 39.91 -53.06
C ARG A 102 -21.01 38.43 -52.68
N LEU A 103 -19.90 37.79 -53.06
CA LEU A 103 -19.57 36.42 -52.67
C LEU A 103 -19.44 36.27 -51.15
N PHE A 104 -18.84 37.26 -50.47
CA PHE A 104 -18.71 37.29 -49.02
C PHE A 104 -20.06 37.53 -48.32
N ASP A 105 -20.86 38.48 -48.78
CA ASP A 105 -22.21 38.75 -48.26
C ASP A 105 -23.11 37.50 -48.36
N TRP A 106 -23.09 36.81 -49.51
CA TRP A 106 -23.82 35.56 -49.72
C TRP A 106 -23.32 34.45 -48.78
N LEU A 107 -22.00 34.31 -48.60
CA LEU A 107 -21.42 33.31 -47.71
C LEU A 107 -21.86 33.55 -46.26
N VAL A 108 -21.88 34.81 -45.80
CA VAL A 108 -22.35 35.18 -44.45
C VAL A 108 -23.84 34.87 -44.28
N ASP A 109 -24.70 35.19 -45.25
CA ASP A 109 -26.13 34.84 -45.18
C ASP A 109 -26.35 33.32 -45.21
N LYS A 110 -25.65 32.58 -46.07
CA LYS A 110 -25.67 31.11 -46.12
C LYS A 110 -25.27 30.49 -44.77
N ILE A 111 -24.24 31.04 -44.11
CA ILE A 111 -23.84 30.64 -42.75
C ILE A 111 -24.96 30.94 -41.75
N ASN A 112 -25.52 32.15 -41.75
CA ASN A 112 -26.60 32.56 -40.84
C ASN A 112 -27.84 31.65 -40.97
N ARG A 113 -28.25 31.34 -42.22
CA ARG A 113 -29.34 30.40 -42.51
C ARG A 113 -29.06 28.98 -41.99
N SER A 114 -27.81 28.52 -42.04
CA SER A 114 -27.42 27.18 -41.56
C SER A 114 -27.23 27.10 -40.05
N VAL A 115 -26.86 28.19 -39.37
CA VAL A 115 -26.79 28.26 -37.90
C VAL A 115 -28.20 28.38 -37.31
N GLY A 116 -29.07 29.14 -37.99
CA GLY A 116 -30.47 29.34 -37.60
C GLY A 116 -30.64 30.31 -36.43
N GLN A 117 -31.88 30.79 -36.24
CA GLN A 117 -32.24 31.68 -35.15
C GLN A 117 -33.56 31.24 -34.52
N ASP A 118 -33.56 30.94 -33.22
CA ASP A 118 -34.80 30.73 -32.48
C ASP A 118 -35.53 32.07 -32.29
N SER A 119 -36.68 32.20 -32.95
CA SER A 119 -37.54 33.38 -32.88
C SER A 119 -38.12 33.63 -31.47
N ASN A 120 -38.13 32.61 -30.60
CA ASN A 120 -38.70 32.69 -29.26
C ASN A 120 -37.68 33.03 -28.16
N SER A 121 -36.38 33.14 -28.48
CA SER A 121 -35.35 33.35 -27.45
C SER A 121 -35.48 34.73 -26.80
N THR A 122 -35.77 34.74 -25.50
CA THR A 122 -35.90 35.94 -24.66
C THR A 122 -34.57 36.60 -24.31
N THR A 123 -33.46 35.86 -24.44
CA THR A 123 -32.10 36.37 -24.22
C THR A 123 -31.22 36.09 -25.43
N ARG A 124 -30.18 36.91 -25.61
CA ARG A 124 -29.18 36.80 -26.68
C ARG A 124 -27.82 37.23 -26.12
N ILE A 125 -26.75 36.56 -26.53
CA ILE A 125 -25.37 36.93 -26.17
C ILE A 125 -24.67 37.36 -27.46
N GLY A 126 -24.32 38.63 -27.57
CA GLY A 126 -23.53 39.15 -28.67
C GLY A 126 -22.04 39.07 -28.35
N VAL A 127 -21.24 38.52 -29.28
CA VAL A 127 -19.78 38.58 -29.24
C VAL A 127 -19.34 39.47 -30.39
N LEU A 128 -18.83 40.67 -30.07
CA LEU A 128 -18.27 41.58 -31.05
C LEU A 128 -16.75 41.38 -31.11
N ASP A 129 -16.28 40.75 -32.18
CA ASP A 129 -14.85 40.78 -32.56
C ASP A 129 -14.64 41.93 -33.56
N ILE A 130 -13.59 42.71 -33.36
CA ILE A 130 -13.28 43.91 -34.16
C ILE A 130 -11.80 44.28 -34.00
N TYR A 131 -11.21 44.79 -35.08
CA TYR A 131 -9.87 45.36 -35.08
C TYR A 131 -9.70 46.42 -33.98
N GLY A 132 -8.64 46.30 -33.18
CA GLY A 132 -8.25 47.33 -32.23
C GLY A 132 -7.71 48.59 -32.90
N PHE A 133 -7.35 49.59 -32.09
CA PHE A 133 -6.79 50.85 -32.57
C PHE A 133 -5.48 50.63 -33.36
N GLU A 134 -5.43 51.08 -34.61
CA GLU A 134 -4.29 50.91 -35.51
C GLU A 134 -3.47 52.20 -35.64
N CYS A 135 -2.14 52.09 -35.50
CA CYS A 135 -1.21 53.16 -35.84
C CYS A 135 0.04 52.57 -36.48
N PHE A 136 0.09 52.65 -37.80
CA PHE A 136 1.23 52.25 -38.63
C PHE A 136 2.06 53.48 -39.03
N LYS A 137 3.19 53.25 -39.70
CA LYS A 137 3.99 54.33 -40.31
C LYS A 137 3.18 55.06 -41.38
N ASN A 138 2.43 54.31 -42.18
CA ASN A 138 1.62 54.81 -43.29
C ASN A 138 0.16 54.45 -43.01
N ASN A 139 -0.62 55.37 -42.42
CA ASN A 139 -2.05 55.19 -42.20
C ASN A 139 -2.82 55.78 -43.39
N SER A 140 -3.84 55.07 -43.87
CA SER A 140 -4.73 55.52 -44.96
C SER A 140 -6.20 55.51 -44.49
N PHE A 141 -7.14 55.53 -45.43
CA PHE A 141 -8.59 55.61 -45.18
C PHE A 141 -9.12 54.44 -44.33
N GLU A 142 -8.54 53.26 -44.49
CA GLU A 142 -8.88 52.04 -43.76
C GLU A 142 -8.62 52.20 -42.26
N GLN A 143 -7.42 52.67 -41.88
CA GLN A 143 -7.07 52.99 -40.48
C GLN A 143 -7.97 54.09 -39.92
N PHE A 144 -8.36 55.08 -40.73
CA PHE A 144 -9.26 56.14 -40.31
C PHE A 144 -10.66 55.59 -39.94
N CYS A 145 -11.20 54.65 -40.71
CA CYS A 145 -12.44 53.95 -40.38
C CYS A 145 -12.30 53.05 -39.14
N ILE A 146 -11.22 52.27 -39.03
CA ILE A 146 -10.96 51.40 -37.86
C ILE A 146 -10.82 52.23 -36.58
N ASN A 147 -10.09 53.35 -36.64
CA ASN A 147 -9.89 54.22 -35.48
C ASN A 147 -11.15 54.99 -35.11
N LEU A 148 -12.00 55.38 -36.08
CA LEU A 148 -13.35 55.91 -35.78
C LEU A 148 -14.22 54.89 -35.03
N ALA A 149 -14.21 53.62 -35.44
CA ALA A 149 -14.95 52.57 -34.73
C ALA A 149 -14.42 52.36 -33.30
N ASN A 150 -13.09 52.35 -33.11
CA ASN A 150 -12.47 52.26 -31.79
C ASN A 150 -12.78 53.48 -30.90
N GLU A 151 -12.73 54.70 -31.45
CA GLU A 151 -13.08 55.94 -30.73
C GLU A 151 -14.54 55.88 -30.21
N LYS A 152 -15.47 55.37 -31.03
CA LYS A 152 -16.90 55.26 -30.68
C LYS A 152 -17.19 54.10 -29.73
N LEU A 153 -16.51 52.96 -29.86
CA LEU A 153 -16.54 51.88 -28.88
C LEU A 153 -15.94 52.32 -27.53
N GLN A 154 -14.89 53.15 -27.56
CA GLN A 154 -14.31 53.71 -26.33
C GLN A 154 -15.23 54.73 -25.68
N GLN A 155 -16.01 55.51 -26.45
CA GLN A 155 -17.07 56.34 -25.90
C GLN A 155 -18.14 55.49 -25.20
N HIS A 156 -18.64 54.43 -25.86
CA HIS A 156 -19.62 53.53 -25.25
C HIS A 156 -19.06 52.86 -23.98
N PHE A 157 -17.79 52.44 -23.99
CA PHE A 157 -17.08 51.94 -22.80
C PHE A 157 -17.07 52.96 -21.67
N ASN A 158 -16.61 54.19 -21.94
CA ASN A 158 -16.53 55.26 -20.95
C ASN A 158 -17.92 55.56 -20.37
N GLN A 159 -18.90 55.83 -21.23
CA GLN A 159 -20.27 56.14 -20.81
C GLN A 159 -20.88 54.99 -20.01
N HIS A 160 -20.78 53.74 -20.48
CA HIS A 160 -21.41 52.61 -19.80
C HIS A 160 -20.76 52.30 -18.45
N VAL A 161 -19.43 52.17 -18.40
CA VAL A 161 -18.71 51.84 -17.15
C VAL A 161 -18.94 52.92 -16.10
N PHE A 162 -18.75 54.20 -16.45
CA PHE A 162 -18.84 55.28 -15.48
C PHE A 162 -20.29 55.60 -15.10
N LYS A 163 -21.25 55.58 -16.04
CA LYS A 163 -22.66 55.84 -15.72
C LYS A 163 -23.25 54.74 -14.85
N MET A 164 -23.00 53.46 -15.14
CA MET A 164 -23.49 52.37 -14.28
C MET A 164 -22.87 52.40 -12.87
N GLU A 165 -21.58 52.75 -12.75
CA GLU A 165 -20.91 52.88 -11.45
C GLU A 165 -21.50 54.06 -10.64
N GLN A 166 -21.72 55.21 -11.27
CA GLN A 166 -22.36 56.37 -10.64
C GLN A 166 -23.83 56.11 -10.28
N GLU A 167 -24.59 55.43 -11.13
CA GLU A 167 -25.97 55.02 -10.85
C GLU A 167 -26.04 54.01 -9.69
N GLU A 168 -25.11 53.04 -9.61
CA GLU A 168 -25.00 52.11 -8.47
C GLU A 168 -24.74 52.86 -7.16
N TYR A 169 -23.75 53.76 -7.13
CA TYR A 169 -23.42 54.55 -5.93
C TYR A 169 -24.55 55.49 -5.51
N THR A 170 -25.29 56.05 -6.48
CA THR A 170 -26.47 56.89 -6.22
C THR A 170 -27.64 56.06 -5.69
N ARG A 171 -27.91 54.90 -6.28
CA ARG A 171 -28.98 53.96 -5.88
C ARG A 171 -28.78 53.46 -4.45
N GLU A 172 -27.53 53.14 -4.10
CA GLU A 172 -27.10 52.66 -2.78
C GLU A 172 -26.86 53.77 -1.73
N GLU A 173 -27.01 55.06 -2.07
CA GLU A 173 -26.79 56.22 -1.19
C GLU A 173 -25.39 56.27 -0.54
N ILE A 174 -24.36 56.02 -1.35
CA ILE A 174 -22.95 56.06 -0.94
C ILE A 174 -22.45 57.51 -0.98
N ASN A 175 -21.56 57.88 -0.06
CA ASN A 175 -20.87 59.18 -0.11
C ASN A 175 -19.70 59.12 -1.11
N TRP A 176 -19.98 59.40 -2.39
CA TRP A 176 -18.98 59.38 -3.47
C TRP A 176 -18.71 60.79 -4.01
N SER A 177 -17.45 61.08 -4.31
CA SER A 177 -17.02 62.29 -5.02
C SER A 177 -17.11 62.08 -6.52
N TYR A 178 -17.61 63.07 -7.28
CA TYR A 178 -17.67 62.98 -8.74
C TYR A 178 -16.29 62.70 -9.34
N ILE A 179 -16.17 61.62 -10.11
CA ILE A 179 -14.94 61.22 -10.79
C ILE A 179 -14.94 61.85 -12.18
N GLU A 180 -14.13 62.89 -12.36
CA GLU A 180 -13.93 63.55 -13.65
C GLU A 180 -13.19 62.60 -14.62
N PHE A 181 -13.89 62.13 -15.64
CA PHE A 181 -13.33 61.30 -16.71
C PHE A 181 -13.11 62.12 -17.99
N ILE A 182 -12.19 61.66 -18.83
CA ILE A 182 -11.89 62.31 -20.12
C ILE A 182 -12.85 61.75 -21.17
N ASP A 183 -13.91 62.49 -21.49
CA ASP A 183 -14.76 62.21 -22.66
C ASP A 183 -13.99 62.46 -23.96
N ASN A 184 -14.32 61.69 -25.00
CA ASN A 184 -13.76 61.76 -26.34
C ASN A 184 -14.81 62.18 -27.40
N GLN A 185 -15.99 62.64 -26.97
CA GLN A 185 -16.98 63.32 -27.81
C GLN A 185 -16.36 64.44 -28.66
N ASP A 186 -15.30 65.11 -28.22
CA ASP A 186 -14.63 66.18 -28.98
C ASP A 186 -13.85 65.67 -30.21
N VAL A 187 -13.35 64.42 -30.19
CA VAL A 187 -12.76 63.74 -31.36
C VAL A 187 -13.86 63.20 -32.27
N LEU A 188 -14.94 62.65 -31.70
CA LEU A 188 -16.09 62.18 -32.48
C LEU A 188 -16.79 63.34 -33.20
N ASP A 189 -16.95 64.50 -32.56
CA ASP A 189 -17.48 65.72 -33.19
C ASP A 189 -16.61 66.19 -34.36
N LEU A 190 -15.28 66.13 -34.25
CA LEU A 190 -14.36 66.46 -35.34
C LEU A 190 -14.60 65.57 -36.59
N ILE A 191 -14.87 64.28 -36.38
CA ILE A 191 -15.02 63.32 -37.48
C ILE A 191 -16.46 63.28 -38.03
N GLU A 192 -17.45 63.22 -37.15
CA GLU A 192 -18.83 62.80 -37.47
C GLU A 192 -19.86 63.93 -37.62
N LYS A 193 -19.59 65.13 -37.07
CA LYS A 193 -20.58 66.22 -36.93
C LYS A 193 -20.97 66.83 -38.28
N LYS A 194 -22.26 66.99 -38.55
CA LYS A 194 -22.73 67.69 -39.76
C LYS A 194 -22.97 69.18 -39.46
N PRO A 195 -22.67 70.11 -40.38
CA PRO A 195 -22.19 69.88 -41.75
C PRO A 195 -20.65 69.80 -41.91
N PHE A 196 -19.84 70.18 -40.92
CA PHE A 196 -18.41 70.48 -41.12
C PHE A 196 -17.39 69.40 -40.69
N GLY A 197 -17.83 68.22 -40.21
CA GLY A 197 -16.93 67.14 -39.79
C GLY A 197 -16.16 66.50 -40.95
N ILE A 198 -15.05 65.81 -40.65
CA ILE A 198 -14.13 65.23 -41.66
C ILE A 198 -14.88 64.35 -42.68
N VAL A 199 -15.82 63.50 -42.23
CA VAL A 199 -16.61 62.64 -43.14
C VAL A 199 -17.50 63.46 -44.07
N ALA A 200 -18.11 64.54 -43.58
CA ALA A 200 -18.98 65.39 -44.39
C ALA A 200 -18.20 66.19 -45.44
N LEU A 201 -17.01 66.69 -45.09
CA LEU A 201 -16.09 67.36 -46.02
C LEU A 201 -15.49 66.38 -47.05
N LEU A 202 -15.27 65.12 -46.67
CA LEU A 202 -14.82 64.06 -47.56
C LEU A 202 -15.90 63.70 -48.58
N ASP A 203 -17.15 63.52 -48.12
CA ASP A 203 -18.30 63.27 -48.99
C ASP A 203 -18.54 64.44 -49.96
N GLU A 204 -18.45 65.69 -49.49
CA GLU A 204 -18.53 66.89 -50.33
C GLU A 204 -17.43 66.91 -51.40
N ALA A 205 -16.18 66.60 -51.04
CA ALA A 205 -15.08 66.49 -52.00
C ALA A 205 -15.28 65.32 -52.99
N CYS A 206 -15.92 64.22 -52.57
CA CYS A 206 -16.24 63.10 -53.45
C CYS A 206 -17.28 63.47 -54.52
N MET A 207 -18.27 64.32 -54.18
CA MET A 207 -19.30 64.83 -55.11
C MET A 207 -18.73 65.61 -56.31
N PHE A 208 -17.60 66.31 -56.14
CA PHE A 208 -17.03 67.17 -57.17
C PHE A 208 -16.03 66.41 -58.07
N PRO A 209 -16.28 66.26 -59.39
CA PRO A 209 -15.40 65.48 -60.27
C PRO A 209 -13.95 66.00 -60.38
N LYS A 210 -13.73 67.30 -60.13
CA LYS A 210 -12.41 67.96 -60.20
C LYS A 210 -11.68 68.08 -58.85
N SER A 211 -12.21 67.50 -57.77
CA SER A 211 -11.54 67.53 -56.46
C SER A 211 -10.44 66.47 -56.37
N THR A 212 -9.24 66.92 -55.99
CA THR A 212 -8.06 66.09 -55.67
C THR A 212 -7.86 65.96 -54.16
N HIS A 213 -7.04 65.02 -53.73
CA HIS A 213 -6.62 64.86 -52.33
C HIS A 213 -6.02 66.17 -51.75
N GLU A 214 -5.25 66.93 -52.54
CA GLU A 214 -4.71 68.24 -52.14
C GLU A 214 -5.80 69.27 -51.83
N THR A 215 -6.86 69.33 -52.66
CA THR A 215 -7.98 70.26 -52.43
C THR A 215 -8.81 69.87 -51.21
N PHE A 216 -8.96 68.57 -50.96
CA PHE A 216 -9.60 68.05 -49.75
C PHE A 216 -8.77 68.39 -48.50
N ALA A 217 -7.47 68.09 -48.50
CA ALA A 217 -6.55 68.46 -47.43
C ALA A 217 -6.58 69.97 -47.14
N THR A 218 -6.58 70.79 -48.19
CA THR A 218 -6.67 72.26 -48.07
C THR A 218 -7.97 72.71 -47.39
N LYS A 219 -9.13 72.11 -47.73
CA LYS A 219 -10.39 72.35 -47.01
C LYS A 219 -10.31 71.95 -45.54
N LEU A 220 -9.72 70.80 -45.20
CA LEU A 220 -9.53 70.36 -43.81
C LEU A 220 -8.70 71.36 -43.01
N PHE A 221 -7.54 71.81 -43.53
CA PHE A 221 -6.69 72.78 -42.84
C PHE A 221 -7.38 74.15 -42.65
N GLN A 222 -8.25 74.55 -43.57
CA GLN A 222 -9.02 75.79 -43.47
C GLN A 222 -10.11 75.69 -42.38
N HIS A 223 -10.91 74.61 -42.38
CA HIS A 223 -12.00 74.44 -41.41
C HIS A 223 -11.52 74.14 -39.97
N PHE A 224 -10.43 73.37 -39.81
CA PHE A 224 -10.02 72.87 -38.50
C PHE A 224 -8.79 73.55 -37.88
N LYS A 225 -8.31 74.68 -38.45
CA LYS A 225 -7.12 75.42 -38.00
C LYS A 225 -7.06 75.70 -36.49
N ASN A 226 -8.21 75.87 -35.84
CA ASN A 226 -8.32 76.22 -34.42
C ASN A 226 -8.73 75.05 -33.51
N ASN A 227 -8.92 73.83 -34.05
CA ASN A 227 -9.37 72.67 -33.25
C ASN A 227 -8.19 71.97 -32.57
N ARG A 228 -8.21 71.87 -31.23
CA ARG A 228 -7.19 71.20 -30.41
C ARG A 228 -6.89 69.75 -30.83
N ARG A 229 -7.86 69.03 -31.40
CA ARG A 229 -7.75 67.62 -31.78
C ARG A 229 -7.20 67.39 -33.20
N PHE A 230 -7.05 68.44 -33.99
CA PHE A 230 -6.60 68.37 -35.39
C PHE A 230 -5.28 69.13 -35.56
N LYS A 231 -4.30 68.54 -36.24
CA LYS A 231 -3.01 69.19 -36.50
C LYS A 231 -2.57 68.99 -37.95
N LYS A 232 -1.84 69.97 -38.49
CA LYS A 232 -1.07 69.81 -39.72
C LYS A 232 0.36 69.35 -39.39
N PRO A 233 0.88 68.28 -40.03
CA PRO A 233 2.29 67.88 -39.94
C PRO A 233 3.23 68.99 -40.41
N LYS A 234 4.47 69.01 -39.88
CA LYS A 234 5.47 70.04 -40.24
C LYS A 234 6.14 69.84 -41.61
N LEU A 235 6.14 68.60 -42.12
CA LEU A 235 6.89 68.20 -43.31
C LEU A 235 6.00 67.92 -44.53
N SER A 236 4.72 67.62 -44.32
CA SER A 236 3.77 67.30 -45.39
C SER A 236 2.81 68.46 -45.66
N THR A 237 2.55 68.69 -46.95
CA THR A 237 1.58 69.68 -47.44
C THR A 237 0.15 69.15 -47.44
N THR A 238 -0.04 67.82 -47.52
CA THR A 238 -1.31 67.12 -47.81
C THR A 238 -1.85 66.29 -46.64
N ASP A 239 -1.00 65.82 -45.74
CA ASP A 239 -1.42 64.89 -44.66
C ASP A 239 -2.02 65.61 -43.45
N PHE A 240 -2.85 64.91 -42.67
CA PHE A 240 -3.44 65.46 -41.44
C PHE A 240 -3.27 64.52 -40.24
N THR A 241 -3.19 65.10 -39.04
CA THR A 241 -3.04 64.35 -37.78
C THR A 241 -4.26 64.56 -36.89
N ILE A 242 -4.82 63.47 -36.34
CA ILE A 242 -5.88 63.49 -35.32
C ILE A 242 -5.31 63.01 -33.98
N ALA A 243 -5.65 63.71 -32.90
CA ALA A 243 -5.32 63.36 -31.51
C ALA A 243 -6.43 62.52 -30.86
N HIS A 244 -6.51 61.25 -31.25
CA HIS A 244 -7.40 60.21 -30.72
C HIS A 244 -7.17 59.95 -29.21
N TYR A 245 -8.09 59.26 -28.54
CA TYR A 245 -7.90 58.84 -27.14
C TYR A 245 -6.61 58.02 -26.92
N ALA A 246 -6.22 57.24 -27.93
CA ALA A 246 -5.07 56.35 -27.90
C ALA A 246 -3.72 57.03 -28.23
N GLY A 247 -3.74 58.21 -28.88
CA GLY A 247 -2.54 58.92 -29.34
C GLY A 247 -2.76 59.77 -30.59
N GLU A 248 -1.68 60.36 -31.11
CA GLU A 248 -1.71 61.14 -32.34
C GLU A 248 -1.42 60.23 -33.55
N VAL A 249 -2.33 60.20 -34.53
CA VAL A 249 -2.21 59.41 -35.76
C VAL A 249 -2.26 60.33 -36.97
N THR A 250 -1.27 60.19 -37.86
CA THR A 250 -1.18 60.93 -39.12
C THR A 250 -1.69 60.06 -40.28
N TYR A 251 -2.64 60.58 -41.03
CA TYR A 251 -3.28 59.94 -42.17
C TYR A 251 -2.83 60.60 -43.47
N HIS A 252 -2.47 59.78 -44.46
CA HIS A 252 -2.04 60.24 -45.78
C HIS A 252 -3.26 60.43 -46.67
N THR A 253 -3.45 61.62 -47.25
CA THR A 253 -4.69 61.93 -48.01
C THR A 253 -4.73 61.31 -49.41
N ASP A 254 -3.62 60.72 -49.87
CA ASP A 254 -3.53 60.00 -51.13
C ASP A 254 -4.61 58.89 -51.22
N LEU A 255 -5.27 58.81 -52.37
CA LEU A 255 -6.37 57.88 -52.68
C LEU A 255 -7.63 57.97 -51.77
N PHE A 256 -7.70 58.86 -50.76
CA PHE A 256 -8.87 58.96 -49.86
C PHE A 256 -10.20 59.16 -50.60
N LEU A 257 -10.20 60.01 -51.64
CA LEU A 257 -11.40 60.32 -52.41
C LEU A 257 -11.86 59.12 -53.26
N GLU A 258 -10.92 58.37 -53.85
CA GLU A 258 -11.24 57.18 -54.65
C GLU A 258 -11.74 56.04 -53.76
N LYS A 259 -11.07 55.79 -52.64
CA LYS A 259 -11.48 54.79 -51.64
C LYS A 259 -12.86 55.08 -51.06
N ASN A 260 -13.25 56.34 -50.87
CA ASN A 260 -14.56 56.72 -50.35
C ASN A 260 -15.68 56.73 -51.41
N ARG A 261 -15.34 56.77 -52.71
CA ARG A 261 -16.30 56.86 -53.83
C ARG A 261 -16.98 55.54 -54.22
N ASP A 262 -16.37 54.39 -53.89
CA ASP A 262 -16.88 53.01 -54.06
C ASP A 262 -17.88 52.82 -55.20
N TYR A 263 -17.36 52.84 -56.43
CA TYR A 263 -18.17 52.73 -57.65
C TYR A 263 -18.65 51.29 -57.88
N VAL A 264 -19.86 50.97 -57.41
CA VAL A 264 -20.67 49.91 -58.03
C VAL A 264 -21.06 50.39 -59.42
N VAL A 265 -20.33 49.93 -60.43
CA VAL A 265 -20.61 50.16 -61.85
C VAL A 265 -21.83 49.32 -62.26
N ALA A 266 -22.85 49.94 -62.86
CA ALA A 266 -24.11 49.26 -63.17
C ALA A 266 -23.92 48.22 -64.28
N GLU A 267 -22.99 48.49 -65.19
CA GLU A 267 -22.54 47.62 -66.27
C GLU A 267 -21.95 46.30 -65.72
N HIS A 268 -21.20 46.34 -64.61
CA HIS A 268 -20.69 45.13 -63.94
C HIS A 268 -21.82 44.25 -63.40
N GLN A 269 -22.85 44.87 -62.81
CA GLN A 269 -24.03 44.13 -62.34
C GLN A 269 -24.84 43.56 -63.51
N ALA A 270 -25.04 44.32 -64.59
CA ALA A 270 -25.74 43.84 -65.79
C ALA A 270 -25.03 42.64 -66.45
N LEU A 271 -23.70 42.71 -66.60
CA LEU A 271 -22.87 41.62 -67.11
C LEU A 271 -23.02 40.34 -66.27
N LEU A 272 -22.93 40.45 -64.94
CA LEU A 272 -22.92 39.29 -64.06
C LEU A 272 -24.31 38.70 -63.81
N MET A 273 -25.38 39.50 -63.83
CA MET A 273 -26.76 39.00 -63.91
C MET A 273 -27.04 38.25 -65.23
N SER A 274 -26.30 38.54 -66.30
CA SER A 274 -26.40 37.82 -67.58
C SER A 274 -25.54 36.54 -67.66
N SER A 275 -24.84 36.18 -66.57
CA SER A 275 -24.05 34.95 -66.49
C SER A 275 -24.92 33.69 -66.70
N ARG A 276 -24.35 32.69 -67.39
CA ARG A 276 -24.94 31.35 -67.51
C ARG A 276 -24.72 30.48 -66.26
N SER A 277 -23.92 30.96 -65.29
CA SER A 277 -23.75 30.31 -63.98
C SER A 277 -24.87 30.78 -63.04
N PRO A 278 -25.78 29.90 -62.60
CA PRO A 278 -26.88 30.30 -61.71
C PRO A 278 -26.36 30.86 -60.38
N PHE A 279 -25.22 30.34 -59.89
CA PHE A 279 -24.55 30.85 -58.70
C PHE A 279 -24.09 32.31 -58.87
N VAL A 280 -23.41 32.63 -59.97
CA VAL A 280 -22.93 34.01 -60.23
C VAL A 280 -24.11 34.97 -60.46
N ALA A 281 -25.17 34.52 -61.12
CA ALA A 281 -26.40 35.31 -61.27
C ALA A 281 -27.11 35.55 -59.92
N GLU A 282 -27.14 34.58 -59.01
CA GLU A 282 -27.71 34.72 -57.67
C GLU A 282 -27.01 35.82 -56.86
N LEU A 283 -25.66 35.85 -56.87
CA LEU A 283 -24.84 36.87 -56.18
C LEU A 283 -25.18 38.32 -56.54
N PHE A 284 -25.76 38.55 -57.72
CA PHE A 284 -26.12 39.88 -58.24
C PHE A 284 -27.64 40.11 -58.37
N SER A 285 -28.45 39.10 -58.02
CA SER A 285 -29.90 39.22 -57.93
C SER A 285 -30.28 40.12 -56.73
N LEU A 286 -31.13 41.13 -56.98
CA LEU A 286 -31.50 42.11 -55.96
C LEU A 286 -32.64 41.60 -55.07
N SER A 287 -32.50 41.80 -53.76
CA SER A 287 -33.65 41.77 -52.85
C SER A 287 -34.58 42.95 -53.15
N SER A 288 -35.88 42.75 -52.98
CA SER A 288 -36.92 43.61 -53.56
C SER A 288 -37.15 44.96 -52.86
N GLU A 289 -36.31 45.37 -51.90
CA GLU A 289 -36.51 46.61 -51.12
C GLU A 289 -35.81 47.85 -51.73
N ASP A 290 -34.63 47.69 -52.34
CA ASP A 290 -33.81 48.82 -52.81
C ASP A 290 -34.35 49.54 -54.04
N SER A 291 -35.23 48.88 -54.81
CA SER A 291 -35.85 49.43 -56.04
C SER A 291 -36.68 50.70 -55.83
N THR A 292 -37.00 51.05 -54.57
CA THR A 292 -37.83 52.21 -54.20
C THR A 292 -37.06 53.47 -53.82
N LYS A 293 -35.71 53.43 -53.78
CA LYS A 293 -34.86 54.55 -53.30
C LYS A 293 -33.86 55.07 -54.34
N SER A 294 -34.07 54.78 -55.62
CA SER A 294 -33.18 55.15 -56.73
C SER A 294 -33.27 56.65 -57.14
N SER A 295 -32.96 57.59 -56.23
CA SER A 295 -32.70 58.99 -56.61
C SER A 295 -31.80 59.78 -55.66
N SER A 296 -30.74 60.37 -56.24
CA SER A 296 -30.12 61.65 -55.87
C SER A 296 -29.40 61.83 -54.51
N LYS A 297 -28.73 60.82 -53.95
CA LYS A 297 -27.63 61.01 -52.99
C LYS A 297 -26.49 60.01 -53.25
N LEU A 298 -25.24 60.47 -53.28
CA LEU A 298 -24.09 59.56 -53.15
C LEU A 298 -24.14 58.91 -51.76
N SER A 299 -23.92 57.60 -51.72
CA SER A 299 -23.72 56.84 -50.49
C SER A 299 -22.27 56.39 -50.43
N SER A 300 -21.41 57.22 -49.84
CA SER A 300 -19.99 56.93 -49.69
C SER A 300 -19.72 55.81 -48.68
N VAL A 301 -18.52 55.23 -48.75
CA VAL A 301 -18.06 54.23 -47.76
C VAL A 301 -18.09 54.80 -46.35
N ALA A 302 -17.60 56.02 -46.13
CA ALA A 302 -17.55 56.63 -44.81
C ALA A 302 -18.95 56.91 -44.23
N THR A 303 -19.93 57.34 -45.05
CA THR A 303 -21.31 57.52 -44.59
C THR A 303 -22.02 56.18 -44.35
N ARG A 304 -21.81 55.16 -45.21
CA ARG A 304 -22.38 53.80 -45.01
C ARG A 304 -21.81 53.14 -43.75
N PHE A 305 -20.50 53.17 -43.58
CA PHE A 305 -19.79 52.67 -42.40
C PHE A 305 -20.25 53.38 -41.13
N LYS A 306 -20.37 54.72 -41.14
CA LYS A 306 -20.92 55.48 -40.00
C LYS A 306 -22.35 55.05 -39.64
N GLN A 307 -23.22 54.77 -40.63
CA GLN A 307 -24.58 54.31 -40.38
C GLN A 307 -24.61 52.90 -39.76
N GLN A 308 -23.83 51.96 -40.31
CA GLN A 308 -23.68 50.61 -39.76
C GLN A 308 -23.11 50.63 -38.34
N LEU A 309 -22.09 51.45 -38.09
CA LEU A 309 -21.49 51.65 -36.77
C LEU A 309 -22.48 52.28 -35.78
N GLN A 310 -23.32 53.23 -36.19
CA GLN A 310 -24.36 53.77 -35.31
C GLN A 310 -25.38 52.69 -34.93
N LEU A 311 -25.88 51.91 -35.90
CA LEU A 311 -26.83 50.83 -35.65
C LEU A 311 -26.23 49.74 -34.72
N LEU A 312 -24.94 49.46 -34.83
CA LEU A 312 -24.23 48.60 -33.88
C LEU A 312 -24.20 49.19 -32.45
N MET A 313 -23.93 50.50 -32.30
CA MET A 313 -23.96 51.17 -30.98
C MET A 313 -25.36 51.18 -30.37
N ASP A 314 -26.39 51.41 -31.19
CA ASP A 314 -27.78 51.42 -30.76
C ASP A 314 -28.21 50.03 -30.26
N ILE A 315 -27.76 48.95 -30.93
CA ILE A 315 -27.93 47.56 -30.45
C ILE A 315 -27.18 47.34 -29.14
N LEU A 316 -25.89 47.67 -29.07
CA LEU A 316 -25.05 47.48 -27.87
C LEU A 316 -25.62 48.22 -26.65
N GLY A 317 -26.17 49.43 -26.84
CA GLY A 317 -26.81 50.22 -25.80
C GLY A 317 -28.09 49.62 -25.21
N THR A 318 -28.67 48.58 -25.84
CA THR A 318 -29.79 47.79 -25.29
C THR A 318 -29.33 46.53 -24.53
N THR A 319 -28.03 46.25 -24.47
CA THR A 319 -27.45 45.05 -23.87
C THR A 319 -26.61 45.35 -22.62
N GLU A 320 -26.24 44.32 -21.85
CA GLU A 320 -25.20 44.41 -20.84
C GLU A 320 -23.84 44.04 -21.47
N PRO A 321 -22.93 45.00 -21.74
CA PRO A 321 -21.65 44.74 -22.35
C PRO A 321 -20.63 44.17 -21.36
N HIS A 322 -19.89 43.15 -21.80
CA HIS A 322 -18.73 42.63 -21.08
C HIS A 322 -17.47 42.83 -21.92
N TYR A 323 -16.48 43.54 -21.37
CA TYR A 323 -15.32 44.00 -22.11
C TYR A 323 -14.11 43.09 -21.91
N ILE A 324 -13.65 42.47 -23.00
CA ILE A 324 -12.38 41.73 -23.06
C ILE A 324 -11.38 42.60 -23.85
N ARG A 325 -10.16 42.76 -23.32
CA ARG A 325 -9.10 43.55 -23.97
C ARG A 325 -7.88 42.66 -24.20
N CYS A 326 -7.71 42.20 -25.42
CA CYS A 326 -6.54 41.42 -25.83
C CYS A 326 -5.28 42.30 -25.89
N VAL A 327 -4.13 41.74 -25.49
CA VAL A 327 -2.84 42.44 -25.45
C VAL A 327 -1.78 41.53 -26.06
N LYS A 328 -1.09 42.03 -27.10
CA LYS A 328 0.03 41.34 -27.77
C LYS A 328 1.30 41.54 -26.92
N PRO A 329 1.89 40.48 -26.34
CA PRO A 329 2.97 40.62 -25.36
C PRO A 329 4.31 41.04 -25.99
N ASN A 330 4.55 40.76 -27.26
CA ASN A 330 5.72 41.20 -28.03
C ASN A 330 5.45 41.12 -29.54
N ASN A 331 6.20 41.88 -30.34
CA ASN A 331 6.01 41.91 -31.79
C ASN A 331 6.63 40.75 -32.57
N GLU A 332 7.49 39.95 -31.95
CA GLU A 332 8.09 38.74 -32.53
C GLU A 332 7.17 37.51 -32.45
N ASN A 333 5.98 37.63 -31.86
CA ASN A 333 5.01 36.55 -31.63
C ASN A 333 5.55 35.37 -30.79
N LYS A 334 6.62 35.57 -30.01
CA LYS A 334 7.26 34.52 -29.20
C LYS A 334 6.56 34.31 -27.85
N PRO A 335 6.36 33.07 -27.36
CA PRO A 335 5.89 32.84 -26.00
C PRO A 335 6.91 33.33 -24.96
N GLY A 336 6.44 33.68 -23.76
CA GLY A 336 7.28 34.08 -22.62
C GLY A 336 7.98 35.45 -22.72
N LYS A 337 8.13 36.03 -23.92
CA LYS A 337 8.75 37.34 -24.14
C LYS A 337 7.75 38.49 -23.93
N PHE A 338 8.12 39.48 -23.14
CA PHE A 338 7.27 40.64 -22.80
C PHE A 338 7.97 41.95 -23.15
N ASP A 339 7.38 42.72 -24.06
CA ASP A 339 7.90 43.98 -24.59
C ASP A 339 7.23 45.17 -23.87
N ASN A 340 7.82 45.58 -22.75
CA ASN A 340 7.33 46.64 -21.86
C ASN A 340 6.78 47.88 -22.59
N PRO A 341 7.51 48.57 -23.50
CA PRO A 341 6.98 49.74 -24.19
C PRO A 341 5.80 49.43 -25.12
N SER A 342 5.81 48.30 -25.84
CA SER A 342 4.70 47.93 -26.73
C SER A 342 3.44 47.56 -25.94
N VAL A 343 3.58 46.82 -24.84
CA VAL A 343 2.45 46.49 -23.95
C VAL A 343 1.93 47.72 -23.22
N LEU A 344 2.80 48.59 -22.71
CA LEU A 344 2.39 49.84 -22.06
C LEU A 344 1.68 50.80 -23.03
N HIS A 345 2.08 50.81 -24.31
CA HIS A 345 1.36 51.54 -25.35
C HIS A 345 -0.04 50.94 -25.56
N GLN A 346 -0.16 49.63 -25.77
CA GLN A 346 -1.46 48.94 -25.91
C GLN A 346 -2.38 49.14 -24.70
N LEU A 347 -1.87 49.14 -23.47
CA LEU A 347 -2.68 49.37 -22.26
C LEU A 347 -3.20 50.83 -22.15
N ARG A 348 -2.53 51.79 -22.78
CA ARG A 348 -3.04 53.16 -22.97
C ARG A 348 -4.08 53.18 -24.09
N CYS A 349 -3.75 52.63 -25.26
CA CYS A 349 -4.62 52.60 -26.45
C CYS A 349 -5.86 51.70 -26.29
N GLY A 350 -5.90 50.81 -25.31
CA GLY A 350 -7.08 50.01 -24.95
C GLY A 350 -7.92 50.60 -23.81
N GLY A 351 -7.59 51.80 -23.31
CA GLY A 351 -8.28 52.45 -22.18
C GLY A 351 -8.10 51.76 -20.82
N VAL A 352 -7.29 50.70 -20.74
CA VAL A 352 -7.20 49.81 -19.57
C VAL A 352 -6.63 50.55 -18.35
N LEU A 353 -5.62 51.40 -18.53
CA LEU A 353 -5.06 52.18 -17.43
C LEU A 353 -6.08 53.18 -16.84
N GLU A 354 -6.98 53.71 -17.65
CA GLU A 354 -8.01 54.64 -17.21
C GLU A 354 -9.12 53.91 -16.45
N ALA A 355 -9.57 52.76 -16.96
CA ALA A 355 -10.49 51.87 -16.27
C ALA A 355 -9.96 51.41 -14.90
N VAL A 356 -8.67 51.08 -14.81
CA VAL A 356 -8.00 50.73 -13.54
C VAL A 356 -7.86 51.95 -12.61
N ARG A 357 -7.52 53.13 -13.15
CA ARG A 357 -7.45 54.39 -12.38
C ARG A 357 -8.79 54.68 -11.70
N ILE A 358 -9.89 54.57 -12.44
CA ILE A 358 -11.24 54.83 -11.94
C ILE A 358 -11.72 53.71 -11.00
N SER A 359 -11.47 52.43 -11.33
CA SER A 359 -11.75 51.30 -10.43
C SER A 359 -11.06 51.42 -9.06
N CYS A 360 -9.84 51.97 -9.02
CA CYS A 360 -9.13 52.26 -7.77
C CYS A 360 -9.66 53.52 -7.05
N ALA A 361 -10.12 54.53 -7.81
CA ALA A 361 -10.75 55.74 -7.29
C ALA A 361 -12.18 55.51 -6.77
N GLY A 362 -12.85 54.44 -7.20
CA GLY A 362 -14.11 53.91 -6.68
C GLY A 362 -13.95 52.83 -5.60
N TYR A 363 -14.98 52.00 -5.45
CA TYR A 363 -15.05 50.85 -4.52
C TYR A 363 -15.14 49.54 -5.31
N PRO A 364 -14.01 48.99 -5.79
CA PRO A 364 -14.01 47.92 -6.79
C PRO A 364 -14.50 46.58 -6.25
N THR A 365 -14.62 46.43 -4.93
CA THR A 365 -15.18 45.23 -4.30
C THR A 365 -16.52 45.55 -3.64
N ARG A 366 -17.61 45.04 -4.23
CA ARG A 366 -18.99 45.13 -3.73
C ARG A 366 -19.54 43.74 -3.42
N ARG A 367 -20.27 43.60 -2.31
CA ARG A 367 -20.92 42.35 -1.85
C ARG A 367 -22.26 42.66 -1.19
N THR A 368 -23.27 41.81 -1.33
CA THR A 368 -24.49 41.90 -0.50
C THR A 368 -24.16 41.57 0.96
N PHE A 369 -25.02 41.98 1.90
CA PHE A 369 -24.77 41.73 3.32
C PHE A 369 -24.76 40.22 3.66
N ASP A 370 -25.71 39.43 3.14
CA ASP A 370 -25.67 37.96 3.21
C ASP A 370 -24.35 37.36 2.68
N GLU A 371 -23.96 37.63 1.42
CA GLU A 371 -22.68 37.12 0.85
C GLU A 371 -21.47 37.47 1.74
N PHE A 372 -21.47 38.68 2.31
CA PHE A 372 -20.39 39.16 3.15
C PHE A 372 -20.38 38.46 4.52
N LEU A 373 -21.53 38.32 5.17
CA LEU A 373 -21.66 37.65 6.47
C LEU A 373 -21.44 36.13 6.37
N ALA A 374 -21.93 35.48 5.32
CA ALA A 374 -21.68 34.07 5.05
C ALA A 374 -20.19 33.77 4.86
N ARG A 375 -19.42 34.69 4.27
CA ARG A 375 -17.96 34.56 4.11
C ARG A 375 -17.20 34.93 5.38
N PHE A 376 -17.52 36.06 6.00
CA PHE A 376 -16.68 36.71 7.02
C PHE A 376 -17.20 36.64 8.45
N GLY A 377 -18.45 36.26 8.69
CA GLY A 377 -19.07 36.19 10.02
C GLY A 377 -18.31 35.32 11.03
N LEU A 378 -17.51 34.36 10.55
CA LEU A 378 -16.55 33.57 11.36
C LEU A 378 -15.56 34.43 12.16
N LEU A 379 -15.25 35.65 11.70
CA LEU A 379 -14.35 36.60 12.36
C LEU A 379 -14.96 37.25 13.61
N ALA A 380 -16.30 37.28 13.70
CA ALA A 380 -17.02 37.92 14.79
C ALA A 380 -18.32 37.14 15.10
N PRO A 381 -18.23 35.87 15.53
CA PRO A 381 -19.39 34.99 15.63
C PRO A 381 -20.47 35.52 16.59
N ASP A 382 -20.09 36.19 17.68
CA ASP A 382 -21.03 36.82 18.62
C ASP A 382 -21.90 37.92 17.98
N VAL A 383 -21.48 38.51 16.85
CA VAL A 383 -22.26 39.53 16.12
C VAL A 383 -23.43 38.90 15.33
N LEU A 384 -23.31 37.60 14.98
CA LEU A 384 -24.38 36.82 14.36
C LEU A 384 -25.40 36.29 15.40
N VAL A 385 -25.02 36.23 16.68
CA VAL A 385 -25.86 35.64 17.74
C VAL A 385 -26.90 36.66 18.21
N GLY A 386 -28.10 36.59 17.62
CA GLY A 386 -29.28 37.35 18.05
C GLY A 386 -29.54 38.66 17.29
N ASN A 387 -28.78 38.95 16.23
CA ASN A 387 -28.94 40.16 15.43
C ASN A 387 -29.61 39.85 14.08
N TYR A 388 -30.88 40.25 13.92
CA TYR A 388 -31.70 39.94 12.72
C TYR A 388 -31.49 40.91 11.53
N ASN A 389 -30.59 41.89 11.65
CA ASN A 389 -30.38 42.90 10.60
C ASN A 389 -28.96 42.77 10.00
N GLU A 390 -28.87 42.20 8.80
CA GLU A 390 -27.61 41.92 8.11
C GLU A 390 -26.74 43.17 7.89
N ARG A 391 -27.35 44.34 7.67
CA ARG A 391 -26.63 45.61 7.51
C ARG A 391 -25.91 45.99 8.82
N ALA A 392 -26.63 45.88 9.95
CA ALA A 392 -26.07 46.20 11.27
C ALA A 392 -25.01 45.17 11.71
N ALA A 393 -25.22 43.88 11.43
CA ALA A 393 -24.24 42.84 11.68
C ALA A 393 -22.96 43.04 10.83
N THR A 394 -23.11 43.45 9.56
CA THR A 394 -21.98 43.80 8.68
C THR A 394 -21.22 45.01 9.21
N GLU A 395 -21.93 46.06 9.63
CA GLU A 395 -21.32 47.28 10.17
C GLU A 395 -20.52 47.02 11.45
N GLU A 396 -21.08 46.28 12.41
CA GLU A 396 -20.41 45.91 13.66
C GLU A 396 -19.19 45.01 13.41
N LEU A 397 -19.27 44.08 12.45
CA LEU A 397 -18.11 43.27 12.03
C LEU A 397 -16.98 44.15 11.49
N LEU A 398 -17.28 45.07 10.57
CA LEU A 398 -16.29 45.98 9.99
C LEU A 398 -15.65 46.91 11.05
N LYS A 399 -16.46 47.40 12.00
CA LYS A 399 -15.98 48.18 13.17
C LYS A 399 -15.03 47.38 14.05
N ARG A 400 -15.39 46.15 14.45
CA ARG A 400 -14.51 45.25 15.23
C ARG A 400 -13.19 44.96 14.50
N MET A 401 -13.24 44.80 13.19
CA MET A 401 -12.06 44.58 12.35
C MET A 401 -11.19 45.83 12.15
N LYS A 402 -11.66 47.02 12.55
CA LYS A 402 -10.96 48.32 12.46
C LYS A 402 -10.53 48.70 11.03
N LEU A 403 -11.32 48.32 10.03
CA LEU A 403 -11.12 48.76 8.66
C LEU A 403 -11.50 50.24 8.53
N SER A 404 -10.72 51.01 7.77
CA SER A 404 -10.95 52.45 7.56
C SER A 404 -11.56 52.78 6.19
N ASN A 405 -11.35 51.92 5.19
CA ASN A 405 -11.62 52.23 3.78
C ASN A 405 -12.82 51.44 3.23
N TYR A 406 -13.97 51.55 3.90
CA TYR A 406 -15.24 50.93 3.51
C TYR A 406 -16.41 51.92 3.50
N GLN A 407 -17.49 51.59 2.80
CA GLN A 407 -18.82 52.22 2.94
C GLN A 407 -19.93 51.17 2.91
N ILE A 408 -21.11 51.55 3.41
CA ILE A 408 -22.26 50.65 3.60
C ILE A 408 -23.48 51.28 2.91
N GLY A 409 -23.86 50.71 1.76
CA GLY A 409 -25.03 51.13 1.00
C GLY A 409 -26.34 50.64 1.63
N LYS A 410 -27.39 50.53 0.81
CA LYS A 410 -28.71 50.01 1.20
C LYS A 410 -28.79 48.50 1.20
N SER A 411 -28.14 47.84 0.23
CA SER A 411 -28.15 46.38 0.05
C SER A 411 -26.76 45.75 0.05
N LYS A 412 -25.70 46.56 -0.12
CA LYS A 412 -24.33 46.09 -0.31
C LYS A 412 -23.31 46.82 0.57
N VAL A 413 -22.24 46.11 0.93
CA VAL A 413 -21.00 46.67 1.45
C VAL A 413 -20.04 46.95 0.29
N PHE A 414 -19.35 48.09 0.37
CA PHE A 414 -18.42 48.59 -0.63
C PHE A 414 -17.04 48.79 -0.01
N LEU A 415 -16.02 48.16 -0.61
CA LEU A 415 -14.66 48.06 -0.08
C LEU A 415 -13.65 48.58 -1.09
N ARG A 416 -12.69 49.39 -0.61
CA ARG A 416 -11.53 49.79 -1.41
C ARG A 416 -10.60 48.61 -1.69
N ALA A 417 -9.76 48.76 -2.72
CA ALA A 417 -8.74 47.77 -3.07
C ALA A 417 -7.88 47.37 -1.85
N GLY A 418 -7.50 46.10 -1.76
CA GLY A 418 -6.73 45.54 -0.65
C GLY A 418 -7.55 45.18 0.61
N GLN A 419 -8.62 45.91 0.95
CA GLN A 419 -9.40 45.65 2.18
C GLN A 419 -10.05 44.26 2.23
N MET A 420 -10.47 43.73 1.07
CA MET A 420 -10.96 42.36 0.95
C MET A 420 -9.86 41.30 1.23
N ALA A 421 -8.62 41.56 0.77
CA ALA A 421 -7.50 40.66 1.00
C ALA A 421 -7.07 40.64 2.49
N GLU A 422 -7.16 41.79 3.18
CA GLU A 422 -6.92 41.88 4.62
C GLU A 422 -7.96 41.08 5.43
N LEU A 423 -9.24 41.13 5.03
CA LEU A 423 -10.31 40.32 5.61
C LEU A 423 -10.08 38.81 5.37
N ASP A 424 -9.73 38.41 4.15
CA ASP A 424 -9.45 37.00 3.83
C ASP A 424 -8.19 36.48 4.53
N ALA A 425 -7.15 37.30 4.71
CA ALA A 425 -5.95 36.93 5.45
C ALA A 425 -6.26 36.62 6.92
N ARG A 426 -6.94 37.54 7.63
CA ARG A 426 -7.37 37.33 9.02
C ARG A 426 -8.36 36.17 9.15
N ARG A 427 -9.20 35.93 8.13
CA ARG A 427 -10.10 34.76 8.05
C ARG A 427 -9.32 33.45 7.93
N ALA A 428 -8.24 33.44 7.14
CA ALA A 428 -7.35 32.28 7.02
C ALA A 428 -6.62 31.98 8.34
N GLU A 429 -6.18 33.00 9.10
CA GLU A 429 -5.58 32.82 10.44
C GLU A 429 -6.54 32.11 11.41
N VAL A 430 -7.80 32.56 11.49
CA VAL A 430 -8.83 31.95 12.36
C VAL A 430 -9.14 30.52 11.93
N LEU A 431 -9.28 30.27 10.62
CA LEU A 431 -9.49 28.91 10.08
C LEU A 431 -8.31 27.98 10.37
N TYR A 432 -7.07 28.47 10.23
CA TYR A 432 -5.86 27.70 10.51
C TYR A 432 -5.71 27.38 12.01
N ALA A 433 -6.00 28.33 12.89
CA ALA A 433 -6.03 28.12 14.33
C ALA A 433 -7.07 27.04 14.74
N ALA A 434 -8.28 27.12 14.17
CA ALA A 434 -9.34 26.13 14.39
C ALA A 434 -8.96 24.74 13.85
N ALA A 435 -8.43 24.65 12.63
CA ALA A 435 -7.95 23.40 12.04
C ALA A 435 -6.84 22.76 12.90
N LYS A 436 -5.86 23.54 13.33
CA LYS A 436 -4.76 23.09 14.21
C LYS A 436 -5.26 22.59 15.57
N ALA A 437 -6.30 23.21 16.14
CA ALA A 437 -6.93 22.72 17.36
C ALA A 437 -7.65 21.37 17.17
N ILE A 438 -8.39 21.22 16.06
CA ILE A 438 -9.09 19.97 15.70
C ILE A 438 -8.07 18.85 15.43
N GLN A 439 -7.08 19.10 14.58
CA GLN A 439 -5.99 18.17 14.26
C GLN A 439 -5.26 17.71 15.53
N ARG A 440 -4.83 18.64 16.39
CA ARG A 440 -4.20 18.32 17.68
C ARG A 440 -5.06 17.38 18.53
N ARG A 441 -6.37 17.63 18.62
CA ARG A 441 -7.29 16.80 19.41
C ARG A 441 -7.52 15.43 18.76
N PHE A 442 -7.60 15.35 17.44
CA PHE A 442 -7.76 14.12 16.68
C PHE A 442 -6.52 13.23 16.73
N HIS A 443 -5.32 13.80 16.54
CA HIS A 443 -4.04 13.08 16.67
C HIS A 443 -3.87 12.55 18.10
N THR A 444 -4.20 13.35 19.11
CA THR A 444 -4.23 12.91 20.53
C THR A 444 -5.19 11.74 20.75
N TYR A 445 -6.36 11.74 20.10
CA TYR A 445 -7.34 10.66 20.17
C TYR A 445 -6.84 9.37 19.48
N ILE A 446 -6.26 9.46 18.28
CA ILE A 446 -5.67 8.32 17.56
C ILE A 446 -4.51 7.72 18.37
N ALA A 447 -3.56 8.55 18.82
CA ALA A 447 -2.43 8.10 19.63
C ALA A 447 -2.89 7.40 20.92
N ARG A 448 -3.87 7.97 21.63
CA ARG A 448 -4.46 7.34 22.83
C ARG A 448 -5.17 6.03 22.50
N LYS A 449 -5.87 5.93 21.37
CA LYS A 449 -6.54 4.70 20.90
C LYS A 449 -5.52 3.60 20.60
N HIS A 450 -4.44 3.92 19.89
CA HIS A 450 -3.38 2.96 19.55
C HIS A 450 -2.60 2.52 20.80
N PHE A 451 -2.22 3.46 21.68
CA PHE A 451 -1.59 3.15 22.96
C PHE A 451 -2.46 2.23 23.83
N LEU A 452 -3.77 2.48 23.95
CA LEU A 452 -4.68 1.63 24.71
C LEU A 452 -4.85 0.23 24.09
N ALA A 453 -4.75 0.09 22.77
CA ALA A 453 -4.74 -1.21 22.10
C ALA A 453 -3.44 -1.99 22.37
N MET A 454 -2.28 -1.33 22.19
CA MET A 454 -0.96 -1.90 22.50
C MET A 454 -0.86 -2.33 23.97
N HIS A 455 -1.31 -1.48 24.90
CA HIS A 455 -1.32 -1.79 26.34
C HIS A 455 -2.18 -3.02 26.66
N ARG A 456 -3.35 -3.17 26.03
CA ARG A 456 -4.19 -4.38 26.20
C ARG A 456 -3.48 -5.64 25.70
N ALA A 457 -2.86 -5.59 24.53
CA ALA A 457 -2.10 -6.72 23.98
C ALA A 457 -0.90 -7.08 24.88
N ALA A 458 -0.13 -6.09 25.33
CA ALA A 458 0.98 -6.28 26.26
C ALA A 458 0.52 -6.92 27.59
N VAL A 459 -0.59 -6.46 28.18
CA VAL A 459 -1.16 -7.06 29.40
C VAL A 459 -1.62 -8.49 29.16
N GLN A 460 -2.21 -8.82 28.02
CA GLN A 460 -2.60 -10.19 27.66
C GLN A 460 -1.37 -11.11 27.52
N ILE A 461 -0.32 -10.68 26.82
CA ILE A 461 0.92 -11.44 26.66
C ILE A 461 1.60 -11.67 28.03
N GLN A 462 1.69 -10.62 28.86
CA GLN A 462 2.23 -10.74 30.22
C GLN A 462 1.39 -11.67 31.11
N ALA A 463 0.07 -11.64 30.99
CA ALA A 463 -0.82 -12.54 31.75
C ALA A 463 -0.64 -14.00 31.32
N TYR A 464 -0.54 -14.26 30.00
CA TYR A 464 -0.22 -15.58 29.47
C TYR A 464 1.15 -16.07 29.97
N TRP A 465 2.18 -15.22 29.92
CA TRP A 465 3.53 -15.58 30.38
C TRP A 465 3.59 -15.86 31.89
N ARG A 466 2.97 -15.01 32.72
CA ARG A 466 2.84 -15.26 34.18
C ARG A 466 2.13 -16.59 34.45
N GLY A 467 1.08 -16.91 33.68
CA GLY A 467 0.37 -18.19 33.77
C GLY A 467 1.20 -19.40 33.28
N HIS A 468 2.02 -19.22 32.25
CA HIS A 468 2.93 -20.26 31.74
C HIS A 468 4.05 -20.56 32.75
N LEU A 469 4.70 -19.53 33.29
CA LEU A 469 5.71 -19.65 34.34
C LEU A 469 5.14 -20.35 35.59
N GLY A 470 3.92 -19.99 36.00
CA GLY A 470 3.22 -20.68 37.10
C GLY A 470 2.96 -22.17 36.84
N ARG A 471 2.67 -22.55 35.57
CA ARG A 471 2.53 -23.96 35.18
C ARG A 471 3.87 -24.71 35.18
N LEU A 472 4.96 -24.09 34.70
CA LEU A 472 6.29 -24.69 34.75
C LEU A 472 6.73 -24.98 36.18
N LEU A 473 6.62 -24.00 37.08
CA LEU A 473 6.95 -24.15 38.51
C LEU A 473 6.06 -25.20 39.20
N TYR A 474 4.78 -25.28 38.84
CA TYR A 474 3.90 -26.35 39.34
C TYR A 474 4.29 -27.74 38.81
N GLU A 475 4.70 -27.85 37.55
CA GLU A 475 5.19 -29.13 37.02
C GLU A 475 6.48 -29.60 37.68
N GLU A 476 7.42 -28.69 37.91
CA GLU A 476 8.65 -28.97 38.66
C GLU A 476 8.32 -29.49 40.07
N ARG A 477 7.51 -28.74 40.84
CA ARG A 477 6.95 -29.17 42.14
C ARG A 477 6.27 -30.54 42.08
N ARG A 478 5.49 -30.82 41.03
CA ARG A 478 4.81 -32.11 40.83
C ARG A 478 5.80 -33.25 40.58
N ARG A 479 6.88 -33.01 39.82
CA ARG A 479 7.98 -33.97 39.60
C ARG A 479 8.77 -34.22 40.89
N GLU A 480 9.10 -33.16 41.66
CA GLU A 480 9.72 -33.28 42.99
C GLU A 480 8.90 -34.18 43.92
N VAL A 481 7.62 -33.88 44.10
CA VAL A 481 6.71 -34.63 44.99
C VAL A 481 6.52 -36.08 44.52
N ALA A 482 6.40 -36.31 43.21
CA ALA A 482 6.33 -37.67 42.67
C ALA A 482 7.61 -38.47 42.95
N ALA A 483 8.79 -37.88 42.72
CA ALA A 483 10.08 -38.50 43.01
C ALA A 483 10.23 -38.81 44.51
N ILE A 484 9.88 -37.88 45.40
CA ILE A 484 9.91 -38.06 46.86
C ILE A 484 8.96 -39.20 47.28
N MET A 485 7.75 -39.28 46.70
CA MET A 485 6.79 -40.34 46.99
C MET A 485 7.30 -41.72 46.54
N ILE A 486 7.89 -41.82 45.35
CA ILE A 486 8.51 -43.06 44.86
C ILE A 486 9.68 -43.46 45.78
N GLN A 487 10.60 -42.54 46.09
CA GLN A 487 11.72 -42.79 47.00
C GLN A 487 11.25 -43.24 48.39
N LYS A 488 10.22 -42.59 48.95
CA LYS A 488 9.59 -42.95 50.24
C LYS A 488 9.05 -44.38 50.24
N VAL A 489 8.30 -44.76 49.20
CA VAL A 489 7.72 -46.11 49.07
C VAL A 489 8.82 -47.16 48.91
N VAL A 490 9.82 -46.92 48.05
CA VAL A 490 10.94 -47.85 47.83
C VAL A 490 11.79 -48.04 49.10
N ARG A 491 12.18 -46.96 49.78
CA ARG A 491 12.93 -47.03 51.05
C ARG A 491 12.15 -47.78 52.13
N MET A 492 10.85 -47.49 52.27
CA MET A 492 9.97 -48.22 53.21
C MET A 492 9.88 -49.71 52.87
N TRP A 493 9.70 -50.06 51.59
CA TRP A 493 9.65 -51.46 51.15
C TRP A 493 10.96 -52.20 51.40
N GLN A 494 12.11 -51.58 51.11
CA GLN A 494 13.44 -52.17 51.37
C GLN A 494 13.64 -52.46 52.87
N LEU A 495 13.36 -51.47 53.74
CA LEU A 495 13.45 -51.64 55.19
C LEU A 495 12.48 -52.71 55.71
N ARG A 496 11.23 -52.69 55.25
CA ARG A 496 10.21 -53.69 55.63
C ARG A 496 10.58 -55.10 55.17
N LYS A 497 11.14 -55.27 53.96
CA LYS A 497 11.64 -56.55 53.45
C LYS A 497 12.81 -57.08 54.29
N SER A 498 13.77 -56.22 54.63
CA SER A 498 14.90 -56.56 55.50
C SER A 498 14.43 -56.99 56.90
N PHE A 499 13.60 -56.17 57.55
CA PHE A 499 13.05 -56.48 58.88
C PHE A 499 12.22 -57.77 58.90
N LEU A 500 11.37 -58.02 57.90
CA LEU A 500 10.60 -59.26 57.82
C LEU A 500 11.49 -60.50 57.59
N SER A 501 12.59 -60.36 56.84
CA SER A 501 13.59 -61.42 56.68
C SER A 501 14.28 -61.74 58.02
N ALA A 502 14.78 -60.71 58.71
CA ALA A 502 15.40 -60.84 60.04
C ALA A 502 14.42 -61.43 61.07
N ARG A 503 13.16 -60.99 61.08
CA ARG A 503 12.10 -61.55 61.95
C ARG A 503 11.82 -63.02 61.64
N LYS A 504 11.80 -63.42 60.36
CA LYS A 504 11.62 -64.83 59.97
C LYS A 504 12.80 -65.68 60.44
N ALA A 505 14.03 -65.21 60.28
CA ALA A 505 15.23 -65.90 60.78
C ALA A 505 15.21 -66.04 62.31
N ALA A 506 14.91 -64.96 63.04
CA ALA A 506 14.82 -64.98 64.50
C ALA A 506 13.74 -65.95 65.01
N LEU A 507 12.55 -65.97 64.38
CA LEU A 507 11.48 -66.91 64.73
C LEU A 507 11.87 -68.37 64.45
N MET A 508 12.57 -68.65 63.36
CA MET A 508 13.10 -70.00 63.07
C MET A 508 14.14 -70.43 64.12
N ILE A 509 15.08 -69.55 64.49
CA ILE A 509 16.08 -69.81 65.53
C ILE A 509 15.40 -70.08 66.88
N GLN A 510 14.41 -69.26 67.27
CA GLN A 510 13.63 -69.46 68.49
C GLN A 510 12.84 -70.77 68.48
N ALA A 511 12.26 -71.17 67.35
CA ALA A 511 11.57 -72.45 67.21
C ALA A 511 12.53 -73.64 67.36
N CYS A 512 13.69 -73.58 66.72
CA CYS A 512 14.74 -74.59 66.86
C CYS A 512 15.27 -74.70 68.29
N LEU A 513 15.52 -73.58 68.97
CA LEU A 513 15.96 -73.56 70.37
C LEU A 513 14.90 -74.12 71.33
N ARG A 514 13.62 -73.74 71.17
CA ARG A 514 12.51 -74.32 71.95
C ARG A 514 12.39 -75.83 71.75
N LEU A 515 12.51 -76.30 70.50
CA LEU A 515 12.52 -77.72 70.18
C LEU A 515 13.75 -78.45 70.75
N PHE A 516 14.92 -77.81 70.79
CA PHE A 516 16.13 -78.33 71.41
C PHE A 516 15.95 -78.50 72.93
N PHE A 517 15.47 -77.49 73.65
CA PHE A 517 15.21 -77.60 75.09
C PHE A 517 14.15 -78.66 75.41
N LEU A 518 13.05 -78.74 74.64
CA LEU A 518 12.05 -79.81 74.79
C LEU A 518 12.62 -81.21 74.55
N ARG A 519 13.54 -81.36 73.58
CA ARG A 519 14.27 -82.63 73.35
C ARG A 519 15.21 -82.95 74.51
N GLN A 520 15.95 -81.97 75.03
CA GLN A 520 16.87 -82.14 76.15
C GLN A 520 16.13 -82.56 77.44
N GLU A 521 14.98 -81.93 77.73
CA GLU A 521 14.19 -82.29 78.92
C GLU A 521 13.51 -83.65 78.76
N LYS A 522 13.01 -83.98 77.56
CA LYS A 522 12.57 -85.36 77.24
C LYS A 522 13.69 -86.38 77.44
N GLN A 523 14.93 -86.06 77.06
CA GLN A 523 16.09 -86.92 77.28
C GLN A 523 16.35 -87.18 78.77
N ARG A 524 16.28 -86.13 79.62
CA ARG A 524 16.38 -86.24 81.09
C ARG A 524 15.28 -87.12 81.67
N ILE A 525 14.03 -86.89 81.29
CA ILE A 525 12.86 -87.67 81.75
C ILE A 525 13.00 -89.14 81.35
N LEU A 526 13.48 -89.44 80.14
CA LEU A 526 13.74 -90.82 79.69
C LEU A 526 14.88 -91.48 80.49
N ALA A 527 15.97 -90.76 80.76
CA ALA A 527 17.08 -91.25 81.58
C ALA A 527 16.66 -91.51 83.04
N ALA A 528 15.88 -90.61 83.64
CA ALA A 528 15.31 -90.79 84.98
C ALA A 528 14.39 -92.03 85.03
N ASN A 529 13.48 -92.18 84.06
CA ASN A 529 12.61 -93.36 83.95
C ASN A 529 13.39 -94.67 83.75
N ALA A 530 14.51 -94.65 83.02
CA ALA A 530 15.40 -95.80 82.90
C ALA A 530 16.06 -96.15 84.24
N ALA A 531 16.57 -95.16 84.97
CA ALA A 531 17.13 -95.34 86.31
C ALA A 531 16.09 -95.92 87.29
N THR A 532 14.85 -95.40 87.30
CA THR A 532 13.76 -95.92 88.13
C THR A 532 13.42 -97.37 87.79
N LYS A 533 13.40 -97.76 86.50
CA LYS A 533 13.20 -99.16 86.09
C LYS A 533 14.33 -100.09 86.57
N ILE A 534 15.58 -99.64 86.48
CA ILE A 534 16.74 -100.39 86.98
C ILE A 534 16.67 -100.56 88.52
N GLN A 535 16.40 -99.47 89.24
CA GLN A 535 16.23 -99.49 90.69
C GLN A 535 15.07 -100.41 91.14
N ALA A 536 13.95 -100.39 90.42
CA ALA A 536 12.81 -101.27 90.70
C ALA A 536 13.16 -102.75 90.50
N LYS A 537 13.86 -103.11 89.41
CA LYS A 537 14.34 -104.48 89.17
C LYS A 537 15.37 -104.93 90.21
N TRP A 538 16.28 -104.06 90.64
CA TRP A 538 17.23 -104.35 91.71
C TRP A 538 16.53 -104.58 93.06
N LYS A 539 15.59 -103.69 93.46
CA LYS A 539 14.79 -103.86 94.68
C LYS A 539 14.02 -105.19 94.67
N ALA A 540 13.39 -105.54 93.54
CA ALA A 540 12.70 -106.82 93.38
C ALA A 540 13.64 -108.02 93.53
N TRP A 541 14.86 -107.96 92.98
CA TRP A 541 15.87 -109.00 93.12
C TRP A 541 16.36 -109.17 94.58
N VAL A 542 16.55 -108.06 95.31
CA VAL A 542 16.90 -108.10 96.74
C VAL A 542 15.80 -108.80 97.56
N CYS A 543 14.53 -108.50 97.31
CA CYS A 543 13.40 -109.19 97.93
C CYS A 543 13.36 -110.69 97.57
N PHE A 544 13.56 -111.04 96.31
CA PHE A 544 13.61 -112.44 95.85
C PHE A 544 14.76 -113.23 96.49
N ARG A 545 15.96 -112.62 96.60
CA ARG A 545 17.10 -113.20 97.31
C ARG A 545 16.78 -113.46 98.78
N ARG A 546 16.15 -112.50 99.48
CA ARG A 546 15.75 -112.65 100.89
C ARG A 546 14.70 -113.75 101.09
N TYR A 547 13.73 -113.85 100.17
CA TYR A 547 12.77 -114.96 100.15
C TYR A 547 13.46 -116.32 99.92
N LYS A 548 14.39 -116.43 98.96
CA LYS A 548 15.16 -117.67 98.72
C LYS A 548 16.03 -118.07 99.92
N GLN A 549 16.59 -117.10 100.65
CA GLN A 549 17.32 -117.35 101.90
C GLN A 549 16.39 -117.96 102.96
N LEU A 550 15.23 -117.34 103.22
CA LEU A 550 14.21 -117.84 104.14
C LEU A 550 13.70 -119.23 103.77
N GLN A 551 13.44 -119.48 102.49
CA GLN A 551 13.01 -120.79 101.98
C GLN A 551 14.04 -121.89 102.31
N LYS A 552 15.35 -121.62 102.11
CA LYS A 552 16.42 -122.58 102.47
C LYS A 552 16.47 -122.84 103.97
N SER A 553 16.41 -121.80 104.80
CA SER A 553 16.43 -121.95 106.27
C SER A 553 15.22 -122.74 106.80
N ALA A 554 14.02 -122.49 106.25
CA ALA A 554 12.81 -123.21 106.64
C ALA A 554 12.90 -124.72 106.28
N ILE A 555 13.40 -125.06 105.08
CA ILE A 555 13.60 -126.45 104.67
C ILE A 555 14.61 -127.16 105.58
N ALA A 556 15.74 -126.51 105.90
CA ALA A 556 16.75 -127.08 106.80
C ALA A 556 16.18 -127.39 108.20
N PHE A 557 15.39 -126.47 108.77
CA PHE A 557 14.70 -126.67 110.05
C PHE A 557 13.68 -127.83 109.99
N GLN A 558 12.88 -127.91 108.93
CA GLN A 558 11.92 -129.01 108.73
C GLN A 558 12.61 -130.37 108.61
N CYS A 559 13.75 -130.46 107.93
CA CYS A 559 14.54 -131.70 107.84
C CYS A 559 15.12 -132.11 109.21
N ALA A 560 15.65 -131.16 109.99
CA ALA A 560 16.13 -131.41 111.34
C ALA A 560 15.00 -131.90 112.28
N TRP A 561 13.80 -131.30 112.18
CA TRP A 561 12.63 -131.70 112.96
C TRP A 561 12.17 -133.14 112.63
N ARG A 562 12.04 -133.48 111.34
CA ARG A 562 11.73 -134.86 110.90
C ARG A 562 12.73 -135.88 111.44
N SER A 563 14.02 -135.54 111.42
CA SER A 563 15.11 -136.38 111.97
C SER A 563 15.07 -136.54 113.50
N ARG A 564 14.41 -135.62 114.23
CA ARG A 564 14.18 -135.73 115.69
C ARG A 564 13.02 -136.68 116.00
N VAL A 565 11.96 -136.69 115.20
CA VAL A 565 10.78 -137.56 115.39
C VAL A 565 11.15 -139.04 115.26
N ALA A 566 11.76 -139.44 114.13
CA ALA A 566 12.15 -140.84 113.90
C ALA A 566 13.11 -141.39 114.97
N ARG A 567 13.96 -140.54 115.56
CA ARG A 567 14.88 -140.90 116.65
C ARG A 567 14.21 -141.04 118.04
N LYS A 568 12.94 -140.65 118.18
CA LYS A 568 12.09 -140.99 119.34
C LYS A 568 11.45 -142.37 119.15
N GLU A 569 10.93 -142.61 117.95
CA GLU A 569 10.23 -143.82 117.53
C GLU A 569 11.10 -145.09 117.68
N LEU A 570 12.34 -145.04 117.18
CA LEU A 570 13.33 -146.13 117.26
C LEU A 570 13.65 -146.58 118.71
N ARG A 571 13.42 -145.73 119.72
CA ARG A 571 13.64 -146.09 121.13
C ARG A 571 12.48 -146.91 121.71
N SER A 572 11.24 -146.63 121.27
CA SER A 572 10.05 -147.35 121.73
C SER A 572 10.09 -148.81 121.27
N LEU A 573 10.37 -149.03 119.99
CA LEU A 573 10.44 -150.36 119.37
C LEU A 573 11.54 -151.28 119.96
N ARG A 574 12.56 -150.71 120.62
CA ARG A 574 13.67 -151.50 121.21
C ARG A 574 13.40 -152.05 122.61
N MET A 575 12.41 -151.55 123.34
CA MET A 575 12.11 -152.01 124.70
C MET A 575 11.09 -153.16 124.71
N ALA A 576 10.07 -153.10 123.85
CA ALA A 576 9.05 -154.15 123.71
C ALA A 576 9.61 -155.53 123.28
N ALA A 577 10.84 -155.58 122.77
CA ALA A 577 11.50 -156.80 122.31
C ALA A 577 12.18 -157.64 123.42
N ARG A 578 11.94 -157.35 124.71
CA ARG A 578 12.60 -158.04 125.84
C ARG A 578 11.73 -159.02 126.63
N GLU A 579 10.41 -158.95 126.50
CA GLU A 579 9.48 -159.64 127.44
C GLU A 579 8.99 -161.00 126.93
N THR A 580 9.19 -161.33 125.66
CA THR A 580 8.54 -162.49 124.99
C THR A 580 9.29 -163.82 125.07
N GLY A 581 10.49 -163.88 125.70
CA GLY A 581 11.39 -165.03 125.57
C GLY A 581 11.12 -166.24 126.49
N ALA A 582 10.64 -166.03 127.72
CA ALA A 582 10.73 -167.06 128.78
C ALA A 582 9.52 -168.01 128.88
N LEU A 583 8.38 -167.70 128.25
CA LEU A 583 7.16 -168.50 128.36
C LEU A 583 7.20 -169.82 127.57
N GLN A 584 8.22 -170.04 126.75
CA GLN A 584 8.20 -171.07 125.71
C GLN A 584 8.56 -172.49 126.20
N GLU A 585 9.25 -172.65 127.33
CA GLU A 585 9.84 -173.94 127.76
C GLU A 585 9.15 -174.61 128.96
N GLN A 586 8.07 -174.02 129.52
CA GLN A 586 7.15 -174.82 130.36
C GLN A 586 6.40 -175.90 129.56
N LYS A 587 6.42 -175.81 128.22
CA LYS A 587 5.70 -176.69 127.29
C LYS A 587 6.17 -178.15 127.31
N SER A 588 7.47 -178.42 127.22
CA SER A 588 8.01 -179.79 127.01
C SER A 588 8.05 -180.66 128.27
N LYS A 589 7.84 -180.09 129.47
CA LYS A 589 7.64 -180.88 130.70
C LYS A 589 6.39 -181.77 130.67
N LEU A 590 5.44 -181.49 129.77
CA LEU A 590 4.27 -182.35 129.54
C LEU A 590 4.56 -183.53 128.61
N GLU A 591 5.46 -183.35 127.62
CA GLU A 591 5.75 -184.37 126.60
C GLU A 591 6.42 -185.62 127.18
N LYS A 592 7.16 -185.47 128.29
CA LYS A 592 7.75 -186.62 129.00
C LYS A 592 6.69 -187.66 129.37
N ARG A 593 5.51 -187.26 129.88
CA ARG A 593 4.46 -188.20 130.33
C ARG A 593 3.73 -188.99 129.23
N CYS A 594 4.12 -188.84 127.96
CA CYS A 594 3.83 -189.83 126.91
C CYS A 594 4.84 -191.01 126.90
N GLU A 595 5.74 -191.01 127.89
CA GLU A 595 6.42 -192.13 128.56
C GLU A 595 5.65 -193.46 128.59
N GLU A 596 6.40 -194.54 128.81
CA GLU A 596 6.01 -195.70 129.63
C GLU A 596 4.92 -196.65 129.10
N LEU A 597 3.84 -196.16 128.48
CA LEU A 597 2.74 -197.01 127.99
C LEU A 597 3.09 -197.77 126.69
N THR A 598 3.88 -197.17 125.80
CA THR A 598 4.28 -197.80 124.51
C THR A 598 5.15 -199.05 124.71
N LEU A 599 5.84 -199.18 125.84
CA LEU A 599 6.65 -200.37 126.20
C LEU A 599 5.81 -201.65 126.38
N ARG A 600 4.48 -201.52 126.53
CA ARG A 600 3.56 -202.65 126.76
C ARG A 600 2.87 -203.19 125.50
N LEU A 601 3.16 -202.65 124.32
CA LEU A 601 2.75 -203.18 123.01
C LEU A 601 3.98 -203.61 122.17
N GLN A 602 5.02 -204.17 122.82
CA GLN A 602 5.23 -205.63 122.90
C GLN A 602 5.34 -206.32 121.52
N LEU A 603 6.50 -206.95 121.24
CA LEU A 603 6.75 -208.38 121.50
C LEU A 603 5.76 -209.33 120.81
N GLU A 604 4.44 -209.19 121.02
CA GLU A 604 3.42 -210.03 120.40
C GLU A 604 3.41 -209.93 118.85
N LYS A 605 3.63 -208.73 118.29
CA LYS A 605 3.70 -208.54 116.82
C LYS A 605 4.91 -209.22 116.16
N ARG A 606 5.90 -209.70 116.92
CA ARG A 606 7.14 -210.27 116.39
C ARG A 606 7.08 -211.78 116.08
N LEU A 607 5.91 -212.40 116.23
CA LEU A 607 5.70 -213.85 116.03
C LEU A 607 4.52 -214.24 115.11
N ARG A 608 3.65 -213.30 114.72
CA ARG A 608 2.50 -213.62 113.84
C ARG A 608 2.77 -213.46 112.34
N ILE A 609 3.60 -212.49 111.93
CA ILE A 609 3.80 -212.18 110.51
C ILE A 609 4.53 -213.33 109.77
N ASP A 610 5.50 -213.99 110.42
CA ASP A 610 6.18 -215.19 109.90
C ASP A 610 5.23 -216.38 109.68
N VAL A 611 4.00 -216.34 110.24
CA VAL A 611 2.97 -217.38 110.09
C VAL A 611 1.92 -216.99 109.05
N GLU A 612 1.52 -215.72 108.98
CA GLU A 612 0.32 -215.32 108.23
C GLU A 612 0.51 -215.38 106.70
N GLU A 613 1.72 -215.10 106.18
CA GLU A 613 2.00 -215.26 104.73
C GLU A 613 2.34 -216.70 104.31
N SER A 614 2.29 -217.67 105.26
CA SER A 614 2.09 -219.09 104.90
C SER A 614 0.62 -219.43 104.60
N LYS A 615 -0.33 -218.54 104.94
CA LYS A 615 -1.78 -218.76 104.82
C LYS A 615 -2.51 -217.79 103.88
N SER A 616 -1.84 -216.80 103.31
CA SER A 616 -2.36 -216.03 102.15
C SER A 616 -2.59 -216.91 100.90
N ILE A 617 -2.05 -218.13 100.90
CA ILE A 617 -2.11 -219.13 99.81
C ILE A 617 -3.56 -219.54 99.43
N GLU A 618 -4.56 -219.47 100.32
CA GLU A 618 -5.91 -220.00 100.03
C GLU A 618 -7.05 -218.99 99.88
N LEU A 619 -7.15 -217.93 100.70
CA LEU A 619 -8.32 -217.01 100.63
C LEU A 619 -8.25 -215.97 99.49
N GLY A 620 -7.22 -216.11 98.63
CA GLY A 620 -7.32 -215.77 97.21
C GLY A 620 -8.37 -216.59 96.44
N LYS A 621 -9.07 -217.55 97.08
CA LYS A 621 -10.46 -217.95 96.80
C LYS A 621 -11.45 -216.97 97.45
N LEU A 622 -11.30 -215.70 97.08
CA LEU A 622 -12.31 -214.92 96.39
C LEU A 622 -13.75 -214.94 96.96
N GLN A 623 -14.23 -213.72 97.26
CA GLN A 623 -15.39 -213.16 96.53
C GLN A 623 -16.79 -213.71 96.87
N SER A 624 -16.94 -214.52 97.93
CA SER A 624 -18.25 -215.01 98.39
C SER A 624 -19.15 -213.90 98.97
N THR A 625 -18.73 -213.29 100.08
CA THR A 625 -19.60 -212.43 100.93
C THR A 625 -18.76 -211.33 101.59
N LEU A 626 -18.91 -210.04 101.28
CA LEU A 626 -19.95 -209.38 100.47
C LEU A 626 -21.38 -209.52 101.03
N MET A 627 -21.55 -209.31 102.34
CA MET A 627 -22.89 -208.97 102.85
C MET A 627 -22.94 -208.12 104.11
N GLU A 628 -21.96 -208.20 105.01
CA GLU A 628 -21.93 -207.39 106.24
C GLU A 628 -21.40 -205.97 105.99
N MET A 629 -22.13 -205.24 105.14
CA MET A 629 -22.04 -203.79 104.95
C MET A 629 -22.68 -203.07 106.16
N GLN A 630 -22.27 -203.47 107.37
CA GLN A 630 -23.13 -203.50 108.55
C GLN A 630 -22.57 -202.66 109.70
N GLN A 631 -23.18 -201.49 109.89
CA GLN A 631 -23.68 -201.02 111.20
C GLN A 631 -22.75 -201.20 112.42
N GLN A 632 -21.72 -200.35 112.55
CA GLN A 632 -21.18 -199.94 113.85
C GLN A 632 -20.44 -198.58 113.77
N ILE A 633 -21.10 -197.60 113.14
CA ILE A 633 -20.63 -196.20 113.00
C ILE A 633 -21.02 -195.32 114.22
N GLU A 634 -21.55 -195.94 115.28
CA GLU A 634 -22.31 -195.27 116.33
C GLU A 634 -21.74 -195.46 117.74
N ALA A 635 -21.98 -194.47 118.60
CA ALA A 635 -21.81 -194.49 120.07
C ALA A 635 -20.38 -194.57 120.65
N LEU A 636 -19.61 -193.45 120.59
CA LEU A 636 -19.17 -192.70 121.79
C LEU A 636 -18.35 -191.45 121.42
N GLY A 637 -18.33 -190.44 122.32
CA GLY A 637 -17.48 -189.24 122.17
C GLY A 637 -18.08 -187.89 122.57
N ALA A 638 -19.27 -187.85 123.18
CA ALA A 638 -19.95 -186.60 123.53
C ALA A 638 -19.76 -186.18 125.00
N GLU A 639 -19.36 -184.93 125.25
CA GLU A 639 -19.91 -184.02 126.29
C GLU A 639 -19.31 -182.60 126.17
N ILE A 640 -20.07 -181.56 126.59
CA ILE A 640 -19.69 -180.12 126.71
C ILE A 640 -19.33 -179.41 125.37
N VAL A 641 -20.04 -178.43 124.79
CA VAL A 641 -21.26 -177.64 125.12
C VAL A 641 -21.11 -176.61 126.27
N GLU A 642 -21.36 -175.32 125.95
CA GLU A 642 -21.17 -174.05 126.72
C GLU A 642 -19.72 -173.45 126.67
N GLU A 643 -19.38 -172.17 126.37
CA GLU A 643 -20.05 -170.84 126.11
C GLU A 643 -18.99 -169.85 125.46
N ARG A 644 -19.18 -168.67 124.81
CA ARG A 644 -20.31 -167.92 124.16
C ARG A 644 -19.83 -166.95 123.03
N GLU A 645 -20.15 -165.63 123.03
CA GLU A 645 -20.12 -164.68 121.87
C GLU A 645 -19.55 -163.23 122.15
N THR A 646 -19.22 -162.42 121.09
CA THR A 646 -19.22 -160.89 120.91
C THR A 646 -17.92 -160.07 120.45
N ASN A 647 -17.99 -159.06 119.48
CA ASN A 647 -17.23 -157.71 119.26
C ASN A 647 -16.91 -157.07 117.79
N LYS A 648 -17.10 -155.70 117.41
CA LYS A 648 -16.59 -154.74 116.23
C LYS A 648 -17.23 -153.25 115.95
N MET A 649 -16.67 -152.17 115.20
CA MET A 649 -17.33 -150.93 114.44
C MET A 649 -16.57 -149.77 113.51
N LEU A 650 -17.08 -148.50 113.15
CA LEU A 650 -16.84 -147.52 111.93
C LEU A 650 -16.87 -145.86 112.00
N SER A 651 -16.56 -144.93 110.96
CA SER A 651 -16.62 -143.34 110.90
C SER A 651 -16.38 -142.42 109.54
N GLY A 652 -16.68 -141.04 109.37
CA GLY A 652 -16.20 -139.97 108.29
C GLY A 652 -17.02 -138.60 107.80
N GLN A 653 -16.47 -137.41 107.24
CA GLN A 653 -17.12 -136.21 106.40
C GLN A 653 -16.35 -134.81 105.90
N LEU A 654 -16.92 -133.74 105.14
CA LEU A 654 -16.28 -132.45 104.46
C LEU A 654 -17.08 -131.01 104.17
N SER A 655 -16.62 -129.89 103.41
CA SER A 655 -17.16 -128.40 103.29
C SER A 655 -16.79 -127.29 102.11
N SER A 656 -17.35 -126.00 101.92
CA SER A 656 -17.05 -124.85 100.85
C SER A 656 -17.48 -123.25 100.99
N LEU A 657 -17.37 -122.23 99.98
CA LEU A 657 -17.54 -120.65 100.08
C LEU A 657 -17.66 -119.61 98.78
N VAL A 658 -18.16 -118.27 98.77
CA VAL A 658 -18.27 -117.12 97.64
C VAL A 658 -18.96 -115.66 98.01
N LYS A 659 -19.23 -114.37 97.42
CA LYS A 659 -18.89 -113.15 96.44
C LYS A 659 -19.90 -111.84 96.57
N VAL A 660 -20.12 -110.60 95.90
CA VAL A 660 -19.52 -109.28 95.22
C VAL A 660 -20.57 -108.09 94.73
N ARG A 661 -20.35 -106.68 94.58
CA ARG A 661 -21.33 -105.52 94.07
C ARG A 661 -20.92 -103.92 93.77
N PRO A 662 -21.62 -102.97 92.95
CA PRO A 662 -21.40 -101.44 92.64
C PRO A 662 -22.61 -100.30 92.42
N THR A 663 -22.48 -98.94 91.99
CA THR A 663 -23.52 -97.79 91.52
C THR A 663 -23.08 -96.23 91.20
N LEU A 664 -23.80 -95.26 90.44
CA LEU A 664 -23.72 -93.67 90.38
C LEU A 664 -24.63 -92.70 89.39
N GLU A 665 -24.89 -91.32 89.55
CA GLU A 665 -25.57 -90.22 88.61
C GLU A 665 -25.51 -88.64 89.04
N ALA A 666 -25.77 -87.59 88.16
CA ALA A 666 -26.30 -86.16 88.39
C ALA A 666 -25.64 -84.87 87.69
N SER A 667 -26.17 -84.26 86.59
CA SER A 667 -25.55 -83.02 85.95
C SER A 667 -26.42 -81.98 85.17
N GLU A 668 -27.68 -82.24 84.80
CA GLU A 668 -28.19 -81.71 83.51
C GLU A 668 -28.92 -80.33 83.50
N LEU A 669 -29.54 -79.90 84.61
CA LEU A 669 -30.55 -78.82 84.59
C LEU A 669 -30.01 -77.42 84.21
N LYS A 670 -28.69 -77.19 84.27
CA LYS A 670 -28.07 -75.88 84.01
C LYS A 670 -27.92 -75.56 82.50
N ASN A 671 -27.83 -76.57 81.64
CA ASN A 671 -27.48 -76.38 80.22
C ASN A 671 -28.66 -75.95 79.33
N GLN A 672 -29.91 -76.22 79.73
CA GLN A 672 -31.10 -75.95 78.91
C GLN A 672 -31.54 -74.48 78.90
N LYS A 673 -31.11 -73.65 79.86
CA LYS A 673 -31.37 -72.20 79.86
C LYS A 673 -30.36 -71.40 79.03
N LEU A 674 -29.11 -71.86 78.95
CA LEU A 674 -28.04 -71.17 78.20
C LEU A 674 -28.14 -71.35 76.67
N THR A 675 -28.78 -72.43 76.21
CA THR A 675 -28.92 -72.76 74.79
C THR A 675 -29.93 -71.85 74.07
N LYS A 676 -31.13 -71.67 74.63
CA LYS A 676 -32.20 -70.88 73.98
C LYS A 676 -31.86 -69.39 73.80
N GLU A 677 -31.12 -68.78 74.73
CA GLU A 677 -30.70 -67.37 74.59
C GLU A 677 -29.59 -67.21 73.52
N ASN A 678 -28.74 -68.23 73.32
CA ASN A 678 -27.71 -68.22 72.28
C ASN A 678 -28.29 -68.22 70.86
N GLU A 679 -29.39 -68.93 70.61
CA GLU A 679 -30.06 -68.92 69.30
C GLU A 679 -30.76 -67.59 69.04
N ARG A 680 -31.41 -67.02 70.06
CA ARG A 680 -32.07 -65.70 69.95
C ARG A 680 -31.07 -64.59 69.61
N LEU A 681 -29.89 -64.61 70.23
CA LEU A 681 -28.81 -63.65 69.95
C LEU A 681 -28.24 -63.80 68.53
N ARG A 682 -28.14 -65.03 67.99
CA ARG A 682 -27.60 -65.28 66.65
C ARG A 682 -28.46 -64.70 65.52
N MET A 683 -29.79 -64.79 65.60
CA MET A 683 -30.65 -64.14 64.60
C MET A 683 -30.58 -62.61 64.69
N VAL A 684 -30.50 -62.04 65.90
CA VAL A 684 -30.36 -60.58 66.07
C VAL A 684 -29.05 -60.08 65.45
N ILE A 685 -27.92 -60.76 65.69
CA ILE A 685 -26.62 -60.43 65.11
C ILE A 685 -26.69 -60.45 63.57
N SER A 686 -27.20 -61.52 62.97
CA SER A 686 -27.32 -61.63 61.50
C SER A 686 -28.15 -60.50 60.87
N THR A 687 -29.23 -60.07 61.52
CA THR A 687 -30.07 -58.94 61.04
C THR A 687 -29.49 -57.55 61.32
N LEU A 688 -28.46 -57.43 62.16
CA LEU A 688 -27.71 -56.20 62.37
C LEU A 688 -26.52 -56.10 61.42
N GLU A 689 -25.85 -57.22 61.12
CA GLU A 689 -24.72 -57.27 60.20
C GLU A 689 -25.11 -56.85 58.76
N THR A 690 -26.27 -57.29 58.26
CA THR A 690 -26.76 -56.84 56.94
C THR A 690 -27.06 -55.35 56.90
N LYS A 691 -27.77 -54.82 57.90
CA LYS A 691 -28.09 -53.39 58.01
C LYS A 691 -26.86 -52.50 58.19
N LEU A 692 -25.82 -53.00 58.86
CA LEU A 692 -24.57 -52.27 59.04
C LEU A 692 -23.81 -52.14 57.71
N VAL A 693 -23.79 -53.18 56.87
CA VAL A 693 -23.19 -53.14 55.53
C VAL A 693 -23.96 -52.21 54.59
N GLU A 694 -25.29 -52.18 54.64
CA GLU A 694 -26.10 -51.23 53.86
C GLU A 694 -25.85 -49.77 54.32
N ALA A 695 -25.86 -49.51 55.63
CA ALA A 695 -25.59 -48.19 56.19
C ALA A 695 -24.16 -47.68 55.92
N GLU A 696 -23.14 -48.56 55.94
CA GLU A 696 -21.77 -48.19 55.56
C GLU A 696 -21.65 -47.80 54.08
N LYS A 697 -22.45 -48.42 53.20
CA LYS A 697 -22.50 -48.06 51.78
C LYS A 697 -23.14 -46.69 51.56
N GLU A 698 -24.30 -46.44 52.15
CA GLU A 698 -24.96 -45.12 52.09
C GLU A 698 -24.07 -44.02 52.70
N LEU A 699 -23.36 -44.31 53.80
CA LEU A 699 -22.39 -43.40 54.42
C LEU A 699 -21.17 -43.15 53.51
N SER A 700 -20.78 -44.09 52.64
CA SER A 700 -19.71 -43.90 51.66
C SER A 700 -20.13 -43.02 50.48
N GLU A 701 -21.38 -43.17 50.02
CA GLU A 701 -21.92 -42.43 48.89
C GLU A 701 -22.28 -40.99 49.28
N THR A 702 -22.97 -40.79 50.41
CA THR A 702 -23.26 -39.46 50.97
C THR A 702 -22.00 -38.67 51.35
N LYS A 703 -20.91 -39.31 51.79
CA LYS A 703 -19.61 -38.64 52.02
C LYS A 703 -19.02 -38.10 50.72
N LYS A 704 -19.02 -38.88 49.63
CA LYS A 704 -18.53 -38.42 48.31
C LYS A 704 -19.39 -37.29 47.73
N GLU A 705 -20.69 -37.28 48.00
CA GLU A 705 -21.60 -36.19 47.62
C GLU A 705 -21.30 -34.91 48.42
N ASN A 706 -21.15 -35.03 49.75
CA ASN A 706 -20.76 -33.91 50.62
C ASN A 706 -19.37 -33.34 50.28
N GLU A 707 -18.39 -34.18 49.94
CA GLU A 707 -17.07 -33.70 49.48
C GLU A 707 -17.17 -32.88 48.19
N LYS A 708 -18.01 -33.32 47.22
CA LYS A 708 -18.30 -32.55 46.00
C LYS A 708 -19.02 -31.23 46.30
N MET A 709 -19.98 -31.22 47.22
CA MET A 709 -20.72 -30.01 47.59
C MET A 709 -19.84 -29.03 48.37
N LEU A 710 -19.01 -29.51 49.30
CA LEU A 710 -18.03 -28.70 50.03
C LEU A 710 -16.98 -28.09 49.10
N GLN A 711 -16.53 -28.83 48.08
CA GLN A 711 -15.64 -28.32 47.04
C GLN A 711 -16.32 -27.22 46.21
N LYS A 712 -17.58 -27.40 45.79
CA LYS A 712 -18.38 -26.37 45.11
C LYS A 712 -18.59 -25.12 45.98
N SER A 713 -18.85 -25.28 47.29
CA SER A 713 -18.99 -24.15 48.21
C SER A 713 -17.70 -23.34 48.29
N LYS A 714 -16.55 -24.00 48.50
CA LYS A 714 -15.23 -23.34 48.53
C LYS A 714 -14.88 -22.66 47.21
N GLU A 715 -15.31 -23.21 46.07
CA GLU A 715 -15.16 -22.54 44.76
C GLU A 715 -16.11 -21.36 44.57
N ALA A 716 -17.30 -21.37 45.18
CA ALA A 716 -18.21 -20.23 45.20
C ALA A 716 -17.71 -19.12 46.13
N GLU A 717 -17.30 -19.45 47.36
CA GLU A 717 -16.64 -18.55 48.32
C GLU A 717 -15.40 -17.91 47.69
N SER A 718 -14.54 -18.70 47.03
CA SER A 718 -13.36 -18.18 46.32
C SER A 718 -13.69 -17.29 45.11
N ARG A 719 -14.91 -17.34 44.57
CA ARG A 719 -15.41 -16.38 43.56
C ARG A 719 -15.98 -15.14 44.23
N ILE A 720 -16.73 -15.27 45.32
CA ILE A 720 -17.28 -14.15 46.10
C ILE A 720 -16.16 -13.27 46.65
N CYS A 721 -15.15 -13.84 47.30
CA CYS A 721 -13.98 -13.07 47.77
C CYS A 721 -13.25 -12.37 46.62
N LYS A 722 -13.08 -13.01 45.45
CA LYS A 722 -12.48 -12.35 44.28
C LYS A 722 -13.34 -11.21 43.73
N VAL A 723 -14.67 -11.34 43.76
CA VAL A 723 -15.59 -10.26 43.35
C VAL A 723 -15.52 -9.09 44.34
N GLN A 724 -15.49 -9.37 45.65
CA GLN A 724 -15.30 -8.36 46.70
C GLN A 724 -13.93 -7.67 46.60
N GLU A 725 -12.84 -8.41 46.38
CA GLU A 725 -11.51 -7.85 46.10
C GLU A 725 -11.49 -6.97 44.84
N THR A 726 -12.25 -7.33 43.78
CA THR A 726 -12.37 -6.47 42.59
C THR A 726 -13.26 -5.25 42.79
N LEU A 727 -14.28 -5.33 43.65
CA LEU A 727 -15.11 -4.17 44.01
C LEU A 727 -14.32 -3.18 44.86
N GLN A 728 -13.69 -3.61 45.95
CA GLN A 728 -12.81 -2.76 46.76
C GLN A 728 -11.70 -2.13 45.91
N ARG A 729 -11.05 -2.89 45.01
CA ARG A 729 -10.04 -2.34 44.08
C ARG A 729 -10.60 -1.44 42.97
N LEU A 730 -11.90 -1.43 42.72
CA LEU A 730 -12.55 -0.46 41.83
C LEU A 730 -12.96 0.79 42.61
N GLU A 731 -13.48 0.65 43.83
CA GLU A 731 -13.81 1.75 44.74
C GLU A 731 -12.55 2.54 45.14
N GLU A 732 -11.47 1.86 45.55
CA GLU A 732 -10.14 2.46 45.77
C GLU A 732 -9.63 3.17 44.51
N LYS A 733 -9.83 2.61 43.31
CA LYS A 733 -9.35 3.23 42.07
C LYS A 733 -10.20 4.42 41.61
N MET A 734 -11.51 4.40 41.85
CA MET A 734 -12.37 5.56 41.60
C MET A 734 -12.02 6.69 42.58
N SER A 735 -11.87 6.38 43.88
CA SER A 735 -11.43 7.34 44.90
C SER A 735 -10.05 7.95 44.61
N ASN A 736 -9.09 7.12 44.17
CA ASN A 736 -7.78 7.61 43.73
C ASN A 736 -7.86 8.43 42.43
N LEU A 737 -8.68 8.05 41.44
CA LEU A 737 -8.83 8.83 40.19
C LEU A 737 -9.61 10.13 40.39
N GLU A 738 -10.54 10.21 41.33
CA GLU A 738 -11.22 11.45 41.69
C GLU A 738 -10.31 12.40 42.47
N SER A 739 -9.55 11.90 43.44
CA SER A 739 -8.54 12.71 44.15
C SER A 739 -7.42 13.18 43.22
N GLU A 740 -6.93 12.33 42.31
CA GLU A 740 -5.95 12.70 41.26
C GLU A 740 -6.54 13.75 40.29
N ASN A 741 -7.82 13.67 39.93
CA ASN A 741 -8.51 14.73 39.17
C ASN A 741 -8.64 16.04 39.96
N GLN A 742 -8.91 15.99 41.27
CA GLN A 742 -8.99 17.19 42.11
C GLN A 742 -7.62 17.84 42.32
N VAL A 743 -6.54 17.07 42.40
CA VAL A 743 -5.16 17.58 42.44
C VAL A 743 -4.76 18.19 41.10
N LEU A 744 -4.99 17.49 39.97
CA LEU A 744 -4.65 18.01 38.65
C LEU A 744 -5.46 19.25 38.26
N ARG A 745 -6.71 19.41 38.74
CA ARG A 745 -7.48 20.66 38.59
C ARG A 745 -6.96 21.81 39.45
N LYS A 746 -6.19 21.53 40.51
CA LYS A 746 -5.52 22.55 41.35
C LYS A 746 -4.09 22.88 40.90
N GLN A 747 -3.45 22.05 40.08
CA GLN A 747 -2.07 22.24 39.60
C GLN A 747 -1.93 22.93 38.23
N VAL A 748 -3.00 23.53 37.69
CA VAL A 748 -2.97 24.33 36.45
C VAL A 748 -3.14 25.85 36.73
N LEU A 749 -3.19 26.23 38.01
CA LEU A 749 -3.19 27.63 38.45
C LEU A 749 -1.99 27.87 39.37
N SER A 750 -1.07 28.75 38.93
CA SER A 750 0.31 28.93 39.46
C SER A 750 1.22 27.70 39.21
N VAL A 751 2.54 27.82 39.02
CA VAL A 751 3.49 28.93 39.31
C VAL A 751 4.46 29.16 38.14
N SER A 752 4.98 30.38 37.99
CA SER A 752 6.29 30.69 37.40
C SER A 752 6.76 32.09 37.85
N PRO A 753 8.07 32.38 37.96
CA PRO A 753 9.24 31.53 38.27
C PRO A 753 10.03 32.09 39.51
N THR A 754 11.18 31.58 40.02
CA THR A 754 12.14 30.55 39.52
C THR A 754 12.42 29.45 40.59
N SER A 755 13.54 29.27 41.35
CA SER A 755 14.84 29.96 41.51
C SER A 755 15.96 29.08 42.14
N THR A 756 17.18 29.19 41.58
CA THR A 756 18.55 28.84 42.07
C THR A 756 18.82 27.87 43.26
N LEU A 757 19.38 26.71 42.88
CA LEU A 757 20.69 26.12 43.31
C LEU A 757 20.84 25.03 44.42
N THR A 758 21.41 23.90 43.95
CA THR A 758 22.38 22.95 44.55
C THR A 758 22.03 21.98 45.71
N ASP A 759 22.01 20.68 45.33
CA ASP A 759 22.55 19.48 46.00
C ASP A 759 22.46 19.26 47.52
N ARG A 760 21.73 18.19 47.92
CA ARG A 760 22.41 16.95 48.37
C ARG A 760 21.54 15.69 48.44
N THR A 761 22.20 14.58 48.75
CA THR A 761 21.75 13.17 48.71
C THR A 761 20.95 12.68 49.94
N LYS A 762 19.98 11.77 49.71
CA LYS A 762 19.81 10.39 50.27
C LYS A 762 20.53 9.98 51.61
N PRO A 763 20.06 8.94 52.36
CA PRO A 763 18.74 8.24 52.36
C PRO A 763 18.26 7.57 53.72
N THR A 764 17.14 6.79 53.66
CA THR A 764 16.89 5.50 54.37
C THR A 764 16.36 5.42 55.84
N MET A 765 15.08 5.02 55.99
CA MET A 765 14.43 4.21 57.09
C MET A 765 14.37 4.80 58.53
N GLN A 766 13.62 4.28 59.54
CA GLN A 766 12.96 2.96 59.75
C GLN A 766 11.75 2.97 60.75
N GLN A 767 10.67 2.24 60.43
CA GLN A 767 9.64 1.53 61.28
C GLN A 767 8.87 2.14 62.51
N ARG A 768 7.59 1.67 62.62
CA ARG A 768 6.72 1.39 63.81
C ARG A 768 5.88 2.48 64.52
N THR A 769 4.60 2.53 64.14
CA THR A 769 3.35 2.32 64.95
C THR A 769 3.39 2.30 66.50
N PRO A 770 2.32 2.70 67.24
CA PRO A 770 1.09 3.46 66.86
C PRO A 770 0.70 4.53 67.96
N ASP A 771 -0.52 4.91 68.41
CA ASP A 771 -1.93 4.51 68.16
C ASP A 771 -3.05 5.48 68.71
N ILE A 772 -4.30 5.29 68.20
CA ILE A 772 -5.66 5.38 68.84
C ILE A 772 -6.29 6.70 69.41
N CYS A 773 -7.64 6.79 69.27
CA CYS A 773 -8.66 7.71 69.86
C CYS A 773 -8.85 9.13 69.25
N ARG A 774 -10.06 9.75 69.15
CA ARG A 774 -11.48 9.31 69.31
C ARG A 774 -12.51 10.40 68.83
N LEU A 775 -13.61 9.99 68.15
CA LEU A 775 -14.96 10.63 68.08
C LEU A 775 -15.07 12.08 67.48
N THR A 776 -16.22 12.70 67.13
CA THR A 776 -17.69 12.47 67.33
C THR A 776 -18.56 12.80 66.07
N ASN A 777 -19.83 12.33 66.11
CA ASN A 777 -20.99 12.41 65.20
C ASN A 777 -21.38 13.77 64.52
N GLY A 778 -22.24 13.71 63.47
CA GLY A 778 -22.94 14.90 62.91
C GLY A 778 -23.88 14.68 61.69
N GLU A 779 -25.11 14.22 61.96
CA GLU A 779 -26.44 14.31 61.26
C GLU A 779 -26.71 15.40 60.18
N ILE A 780 -27.78 15.46 59.33
CA ILE A 780 -28.80 14.56 58.67
C ILE A 780 -29.73 15.46 57.77
N LYS A 781 -30.54 14.89 56.83
CA LYS A 781 -31.55 15.48 55.86
C LYS A 781 -31.01 15.78 54.45
N SER A 782 -31.53 15.17 53.36
CA SER A 782 -32.83 15.32 52.64
C SER A 782 -32.94 16.66 51.86
N TRP A 783 -33.50 16.77 50.65
CA TRP A 783 -34.83 16.34 50.15
C TRP A 783 -34.86 15.97 48.63
N GLN A 784 -35.83 15.11 48.25
CA GLN A 784 -36.71 15.01 47.03
C GLN A 784 -36.30 15.53 45.61
N ALA A 785 -36.97 15.17 44.49
CA ALA A 785 -37.54 13.90 43.96
C ALA A 785 -38.26 14.11 42.58
N SER A 786 -38.00 13.24 41.57
CA SER A 786 -38.85 13.00 40.33
C SER A 786 -39.14 14.20 39.39
N PRO A 787 -39.86 14.10 38.24
CA PRO A 787 -40.34 12.95 37.39
C PRO A 787 -39.52 12.81 36.05
N ILE A 788 -39.46 11.74 35.23
CA ILE A 788 -40.36 10.70 34.62
C ILE A 788 -40.71 10.95 33.12
N GLN A 789 -40.64 9.87 32.31
CA GLN A 789 -41.29 9.59 30.98
C GLN A 789 -40.65 9.90 29.59
N ASN A 790 -40.17 8.80 28.96
CA ASN A 790 -40.62 8.16 27.69
C ASN A 790 -40.47 8.73 26.25
N SER A 791 -40.19 7.76 25.35
CA SER A 791 -40.33 7.76 23.86
C SER A 791 -39.24 8.50 23.06
N ALA A 792 -38.97 8.19 21.78
CA ALA A 792 -39.55 7.20 20.86
C ALA A 792 -38.48 6.52 19.95
N TYR A 793 -38.89 5.54 19.14
CA TYR A 793 -38.04 4.88 18.13
C TYR A 793 -37.75 5.80 16.93
N HIS A 794 -36.53 5.77 16.37
CA HIS A 794 -36.30 6.02 14.95
C HIS A 794 -35.04 5.32 14.41
N SER A 795 -35.05 5.00 13.10
CA SER A 795 -34.04 4.23 12.38
C SER A 795 -32.91 5.11 11.84
N GLY A 796 -31.64 4.71 12.07
CA GLY A 796 -30.49 5.47 11.56
C GLY A 796 -29.12 4.76 11.58
N SER A 797 -29.07 3.44 11.78
CA SER A 797 -27.83 2.74 12.19
C SER A 797 -26.87 2.33 11.06
N LEU A 798 -27.21 2.51 9.78
CA LEU A 798 -26.39 2.02 8.65
C LEU A 798 -25.44 3.08 8.07
N SER A 799 -25.93 4.28 7.75
CA SER A 799 -25.15 5.34 7.08
C SER A 799 -23.92 5.80 7.89
N GLN A 800 -24.04 5.90 9.22
CA GLN A 800 -22.89 6.25 10.07
C GLN A 800 -21.79 5.19 10.06
N PHE A 801 -22.12 3.91 9.84
CA PHE A 801 -21.12 2.83 9.84
C PHE A 801 -20.35 2.80 8.51
N GLU A 802 -21.04 3.04 7.39
CA GLU A 802 -20.42 3.17 6.07
C GLU A 802 -19.51 4.39 6.00
N GLN A 803 -19.98 5.58 6.38
CA GLN A 803 -19.16 6.81 6.41
C GLN A 803 -17.90 6.65 7.29
N ARG A 804 -18.02 5.94 8.42
CA ARG A 804 -16.89 5.71 9.33
C ARG A 804 -15.90 4.67 8.79
N ARG A 805 -16.37 3.68 8.04
CA ARG A 805 -15.52 2.73 7.31
C ARG A 805 -14.81 3.40 6.13
N GLN A 806 -15.49 4.30 5.42
CA GLN A 806 -14.96 5.02 4.26
C GLN A 806 -13.85 6.00 4.66
N ARG A 807 -14.00 6.75 5.77
CA ARG A 807 -12.92 7.60 6.32
C ARG A 807 -11.68 6.79 6.72
N VAL A 808 -11.85 5.66 7.39
CA VAL A 808 -10.71 4.79 7.78
C VAL A 808 -9.99 4.18 6.57
N LEU A 809 -10.65 4.09 5.41
CA LEU A 809 -10.00 3.71 4.15
C LEU A 809 -9.22 4.88 3.53
N THR A 810 -9.78 6.10 3.52
CA THR A 810 -9.05 7.29 3.02
C THR A 810 -7.85 7.64 3.89
N ASP A 811 -7.97 7.59 5.22
CA ASP A 811 -6.86 7.86 6.16
C ASP A 811 -5.67 6.92 5.84
N ARG A 812 -5.94 5.61 5.70
CA ARG A 812 -4.93 4.60 5.33
C ARG A 812 -4.37 4.78 3.92
N GLN A 813 -5.17 5.25 2.97
CA GLN A 813 -4.70 5.53 1.62
C GLN A 813 -3.73 6.71 1.61
N GLN A 814 -3.97 7.71 2.46
CA GLN A 814 -3.09 8.86 2.64
C GLN A 814 -1.76 8.48 3.35
N ASP A 815 -1.81 7.64 4.39
CA ASP A 815 -0.61 7.06 5.02
C ASP A 815 0.29 6.35 3.99
N ASN A 816 -0.32 5.55 3.10
CA ASN A 816 0.40 4.81 2.05
C ASN A 816 0.97 5.73 0.97
N GLN A 817 0.24 6.78 0.56
CA GLN A 817 0.77 7.80 -0.35
C GLN A 817 2.00 8.49 0.25
N GLU A 818 1.97 8.84 1.54
CA GLU A 818 3.12 9.48 2.20
C GLU A 818 4.34 8.54 2.27
N ALA A 819 4.13 7.24 2.56
CA ALA A 819 5.20 6.24 2.51
C ALA A 819 5.84 6.10 1.11
N LEU A 820 5.05 6.24 0.03
CA LEU A 820 5.59 6.28 -1.34
C LEU A 820 6.42 7.54 -1.57
N LEU A 821 5.95 8.73 -1.16
CA LEU A 821 6.70 9.98 -1.32
C LEU A 821 8.02 9.98 -0.50
N GLN A 822 8.02 9.38 0.69
CA GLN A 822 9.24 9.14 1.49
C GLN A 822 10.21 8.12 0.87
N CYS A 823 9.76 7.32 -0.11
CA CYS A 823 10.63 6.48 -0.93
C CYS A 823 11.16 7.23 -2.15
N ILE A 824 10.34 8.08 -2.78
CA ILE A 824 10.70 8.91 -3.95
C ILE A 824 11.77 9.97 -3.63
N THR A 825 11.80 10.46 -2.38
CA THR A 825 12.84 11.39 -1.86
C THR A 825 14.21 10.75 -1.62
N LYS A 826 14.39 9.46 -1.92
CA LYS A 826 15.66 8.74 -1.83
C LYS A 826 16.08 8.25 -3.21
N ASP A 827 17.38 8.12 -3.41
CA ASP A 827 17.90 7.32 -4.51
C ASP A 827 17.55 5.85 -4.24
N VAL A 828 16.80 5.25 -5.17
CA VAL A 828 16.36 3.84 -5.13
C VAL A 828 17.15 3.00 -6.15
N GLY A 829 17.99 3.63 -6.97
CA GLY A 829 18.84 2.99 -7.96
C GLY A 829 18.09 2.26 -9.08
N PHE A 830 18.77 1.23 -9.60
CA PHE A 830 18.39 0.47 -10.79
C PHE A 830 18.38 -1.04 -10.49
N SER A 831 17.48 -1.77 -11.12
CA SER A 831 17.39 -3.24 -11.04
C SER A 831 17.31 -3.81 -12.45
N HIS A 832 18.28 -4.65 -12.83
CA HIS A 832 18.41 -5.20 -14.19
C HIS A 832 18.31 -4.11 -15.28
N ASP A 833 19.10 -3.04 -15.14
CA ASP A 833 19.13 -1.84 -15.99
C ASP A 833 17.82 -1.00 -16.03
N LYS A 834 16.79 -1.37 -15.26
CA LYS A 834 15.50 -0.64 -15.17
C LYS A 834 15.50 0.33 -13.98
N PRO A 835 15.05 1.59 -14.13
CA PRO A 835 14.92 2.53 -13.01
C PRO A 835 13.81 2.11 -12.04
N VAL A 836 14.19 1.88 -10.77
CA VAL A 836 13.31 1.24 -9.77
C VAL A 836 12.19 2.17 -9.32
N ALA A 837 12.49 3.44 -9.04
CA ALA A 837 11.48 4.39 -8.57
C ALA A 837 10.38 4.63 -9.62
N ALA A 838 10.73 4.78 -10.90
CA ALA A 838 9.76 4.89 -12.00
C ALA A 838 8.78 3.71 -12.07
N CYS A 839 9.31 2.48 -11.97
CA CYS A 839 8.49 1.26 -12.03
C CYS A 839 7.60 1.09 -10.79
N ILE A 840 8.09 1.49 -9.60
CA ILE A 840 7.29 1.50 -8.37
C ILE A 840 6.18 2.55 -8.41
N ILE A 841 6.48 3.78 -8.85
CA ILE A 841 5.49 4.84 -9.05
C ILE A 841 4.37 4.33 -9.95
N TYR A 842 4.72 3.75 -11.10
CA TYR A 842 3.76 3.20 -12.05
C TYR A 842 2.90 2.07 -11.43
N LYS A 843 3.52 1.06 -10.80
CA LYS A 843 2.81 -0.04 -10.11
C LYS A 843 1.87 0.47 -9.01
N CYS A 844 2.28 1.47 -8.22
CA CYS A 844 1.46 2.02 -7.15
C CYS A 844 0.26 2.81 -7.69
N LEU A 845 0.46 3.67 -8.69
CA LEU A 845 -0.61 4.43 -9.32
C LEU A 845 -1.63 3.52 -10.03
N LEU A 846 -1.16 2.41 -10.63
CA LEU A 846 -2.02 1.38 -11.22
C LEU A 846 -2.84 0.64 -10.15
N ASN A 847 -2.20 0.14 -9.08
CA ASN A 847 -2.85 -0.57 -7.98
C ASN A 847 -3.84 0.32 -7.18
N TRP A 848 -3.62 1.63 -7.14
CA TRP A 848 -4.54 2.59 -6.53
C TRP A 848 -5.63 3.11 -7.49
N HIS A 849 -5.70 2.58 -8.73
CA HIS A 849 -6.62 3.03 -9.78
C HIS A 849 -6.56 4.55 -10.06
N ALA A 850 -5.40 5.19 -9.81
CA ALA A 850 -5.25 6.64 -9.87
C ALA A 850 -5.51 7.21 -11.28
N PHE A 851 -5.19 6.44 -12.33
CA PHE A 851 -5.39 6.82 -13.73
C PHE A 851 -6.87 6.86 -14.15
N GLU A 852 -7.72 6.09 -13.47
CA GLU A 852 -9.16 5.95 -13.75
C GLU A 852 -10.00 6.97 -12.93
N SER A 853 -9.38 7.67 -11.97
CA SER A 853 -10.08 8.59 -11.07
C SER A 853 -10.32 9.97 -11.69
N ASP A 854 -11.56 10.45 -11.60
CA ASP A 854 -11.92 11.82 -11.98
C ASP A 854 -11.30 12.90 -11.06
N ARG A 855 -10.81 12.53 -9.87
CA ARG A 855 -10.09 13.41 -8.93
C ARG A 855 -9.03 12.66 -8.15
N THR A 856 -7.78 13.12 -8.17
CA THR A 856 -6.72 12.66 -7.25
C THR A 856 -5.61 13.72 -7.15
N ASP A 857 -5.00 13.82 -5.98
CA ASP A 857 -3.90 14.73 -5.61
C ASP A 857 -2.51 14.08 -5.75
N ILE A 858 -2.46 12.75 -5.91
CA ILE A 858 -1.20 12.00 -5.86
C ILE A 858 -0.26 12.32 -7.04
N PHE A 859 -0.83 12.67 -8.19
CA PHE A 859 -0.05 13.09 -9.36
C PHE A 859 0.72 14.39 -9.05
N ASP A 860 0.01 15.44 -8.63
CA ASP A 860 0.63 16.73 -8.31
C ASP A 860 1.64 16.60 -7.16
N ARG A 861 1.36 15.79 -6.13
CA ARG A 861 2.30 15.54 -5.01
C ARG A 861 3.56 14.78 -5.43
N ILE A 862 3.47 13.84 -6.38
CA ILE A 862 4.64 13.20 -6.97
C ILE A 862 5.44 14.21 -7.81
N THR A 863 4.75 15.01 -8.64
CA THR A 863 5.36 16.06 -9.47
C THR A 863 6.07 17.12 -8.62
N GLU A 864 5.47 17.58 -7.53
CA GLU A 864 6.06 18.53 -6.56
C GLU A 864 7.26 17.93 -5.84
N THR A 865 7.19 16.64 -5.46
CA THR A 865 8.32 15.93 -4.83
C THR A 865 9.50 15.81 -5.79
N ILE A 866 9.27 15.46 -7.06
CA ILE A 866 10.34 15.43 -8.08
C ILE A 866 10.86 16.86 -8.34
N GLY A 867 9.97 17.86 -8.39
CA GLY A 867 10.31 19.27 -8.53
C GLY A 867 11.29 19.77 -7.47
N THR A 868 10.95 19.60 -6.20
CA THR A 868 11.78 20.02 -5.06
C THR A 868 13.12 19.27 -4.95
N ILE A 869 13.23 18.06 -5.52
CA ILE A 869 14.50 17.32 -5.60
C ILE A 869 15.39 17.83 -6.74
N VAL A 870 14.80 18.23 -7.88
CA VAL A 870 15.52 18.70 -9.07
C VAL A 870 15.93 20.17 -8.97
N GLU A 871 15.18 21.00 -8.23
CA GLU A 871 15.46 22.42 -8.09
C GLU A 871 16.68 22.70 -7.19
N GLY A 872 17.67 23.40 -7.76
CA GLY A 872 18.94 23.72 -7.09
C GLY A 872 20.05 22.68 -7.25
N GLN A 873 19.85 21.59 -8.00
CA GLN A 873 20.89 20.58 -8.23
C GLN A 873 21.78 20.92 -9.44
N GLU A 874 23.08 21.14 -9.21
CA GLU A 874 24.09 21.19 -10.29
C GLU A 874 24.71 19.80 -10.61
N SER A 875 24.40 18.75 -9.83
CA SER A 875 25.02 17.42 -9.99
C SER A 875 24.46 16.65 -11.20
N ASN A 876 25.29 16.48 -12.24
CA ASN A 876 24.98 15.70 -13.44
C ASN A 876 24.55 14.24 -13.12
N ILE A 877 25.05 13.65 -12.04
CA ILE A 877 24.67 12.29 -11.61
C ILE A 877 23.18 12.24 -11.23
N MET A 878 22.74 13.17 -10.37
CA MET A 878 21.36 13.20 -9.88
C MET A 878 20.38 13.61 -10.99
N LEU A 879 20.79 14.52 -11.88
CA LEU A 879 20.01 14.89 -13.06
C LEU A 879 19.88 13.70 -14.03
N ALA A 880 20.92 12.88 -14.21
CA ALA A 880 20.88 11.68 -15.05
C ALA A 880 19.97 10.58 -14.46
N TYR A 881 20.04 10.33 -13.14
CA TYR A 881 19.12 9.43 -12.43
C TYR A 881 17.65 9.83 -12.65
N TRP A 882 17.33 11.11 -12.45
CA TRP A 882 15.95 11.59 -12.67
C TRP A 882 15.56 11.61 -14.14
N LEU A 883 16.47 11.87 -15.08
CA LEU A 883 16.17 11.78 -16.51
C LEU A 883 15.80 10.36 -16.93
N SER A 884 16.51 9.34 -16.43
CA SER A 884 16.16 7.92 -16.70
C SER A 884 14.82 7.54 -16.06
N ASN A 885 14.58 7.93 -14.80
CA ASN A 885 13.32 7.65 -14.12
C ASN A 885 12.10 8.34 -14.78
N THR A 886 12.20 9.64 -15.07
CA THR A 886 11.07 10.42 -15.64
C THR A 886 10.75 10.01 -17.08
N SER A 887 11.76 9.78 -17.93
CA SER A 887 11.54 9.30 -19.30
C SER A 887 10.95 7.89 -19.34
N THR A 888 11.38 6.99 -18.44
CA THR A 888 10.80 5.64 -18.30
C THR A 888 9.36 5.68 -17.81
N LEU A 889 9.04 6.52 -16.82
CA LEU A 889 7.67 6.70 -16.35
C LEU A 889 6.78 7.28 -17.45
N LEU A 890 7.26 8.27 -18.21
CA LEU A 890 6.54 8.85 -19.35
C LEU A 890 6.25 7.80 -20.44
N PHE A 891 7.21 6.91 -20.74
CA PHE A 891 7.02 5.78 -21.65
C PHE A 891 5.92 4.80 -21.16
N LEU A 892 5.98 4.39 -19.89
CA LEU A 892 4.99 3.48 -19.30
C LEU A 892 3.57 4.07 -19.31
N LEU A 893 3.43 5.38 -19.09
CA LEU A 893 2.15 6.09 -19.23
C LEU A 893 1.70 6.14 -20.70
N GLN A 894 2.59 6.50 -21.63
CA GLN A 894 2.26 6.68 -23.04
C GLN A 894 1.77 5.40 -23.72
N ARG A 895 2.34 4.24 -23.35
CA ARG A 895 1.98 2.96 -23.96
C ARG A 895 0.66 2.38 -23.42
N ASN A 896 0.35 2.61 -22.14
CA ASN A 896 -0.72 1.89 -21.46
C ASN A 896 -1.99 2.73 -21.20
N LEU A 897 -1.92 4.06 -21.35
CA LEU A 897 -3.07 4.96 -21.20
C LEU A 897 -3.77 5.20 -22.55
N LYS A 898 -5.05 4.81 -22.66
CA LYS A 898 -5.92 5.23 -23.76
C LYS A 898 -6.58 6.58 -23.41
N PRO A 899 -6.54 7.59 -24.29
CA PRO A 899 -7.39 8.77 -24.13
C PRO A 899 -8.86 8.37 -24.32
N SER A 900 -9.76 8.91 -23.49
CA SER A 900 -11.21 8.74 -23.70
C SER A 900 -11.60 9.29 -25.07
N GLY A 901 -12.23 8.45 -25.90
CA GLY A 901 -12.37 8.72 -27.33
C GLY A 901 -13.34 9.85 -27.67
N ILE A 902 -12.82 10.96 -28.19
CA ILE A 902 -13.58 11.87 -29.07
C ILE A 902 -13.52 11.28 -30.48
N SER A 903 -14.48 10.41 -30.80
CA SER A 903 -14.67 9.86 -32.15
C SER A 903 -16.16 9.84 -32.47
N SER A 904 -16.52 10.41 -33.61
CA SER A 904 -17.90 10.73 -33.98
C SER A 904 -18.49 9.72 -34.96
N THR A 905 -19.52 8.98 -34.53
CA THR A 905 -20.59 8.49 -35.42
C THR A 905 -21.81 8.06 -34.60
N PRO A 906 -23.04 8.49 -34.92
CA PRO A 906 -24.21 8.24 -34.07
C PRO A 906 -25.12 7.11 -34.61
N GLN A 907 -25.46 6.11 -33.78
CA GLN A 907 -26.67 5.30 -33.98
C GLN A 907 -27.45 5.00 -32.69
N ARG A 908 -28.74 5.37 -32.73
CA ARG A 908 -29.91 4.77 -32.06
C ARG A 908 -29.93 4.66 -30.51
N ARG A 909 -30.56 5.68 -29.90
CA ARG A 909 -31.66 5.70 -28.89
C ARG A 909 -31.66 4.73 -27.65
N PRO A 910 -32.33 5.10 -26.53
CA PRO A 910 -31.86 4.72 -25.19
C PRO A 910 -32.77 3.76 -24.39
N SER A 911 -32.27 3.42 -23.18
CA SER A 911 -32.96 2.83 -22.00
C SER A 911 -33.18 1.30 -22.00
N PRO A 912 -33.38 0.66 -20.82
CA PRO A 912 -33.34 1.19 -19.45
C PRO A 912 -32.21 0.60 -18.57
N SER A 913 -32.11 1.04 -17.31
CA SER A 913 -31.13 0.57 -16.32
C SER A 913 -31.49 -0.79 -15.70
N PRO A 914 -30.52 -1.71 -15.50
CA PRO A 914 -30.72 -2.92 -14.71
C PRO A 914 -30.63 -2.66 -13.20
N SER A 915 -31.30 -3.50 -12.41
CA SER A 915 -31.67 -3.22 -11.02
C SER A 915 -30.68 -3.71 -9.94
N LEU A 916 -30.96 -3.32 -8.68
CA LEU A 916 -30.18 -3.54 -7.45
C LEU A 916 -29.74 -4.99 -7.14
N LEU A 917 -30.26 -6.01 -7.83
CA LEU A 917 -30.04 -7.42 -7.51
C LEU A 917 -28.63 -7.94 -7.84
N SER A 918 -27.90 -7.31 -8.76
CA SER A 918 -26.59 -7.82 -9.23
C SER A 918 -25.43 -7.66 -8.24
N ARG A 919 -25.61 -7.01 -7.08
CA ARG A 919 -24.54 -6.76 -6.09
C ARG A 919 -24.37 -7.83 -5.00
N MET A 920 -25.31 -8.78 -4.86
CA MET A 920 -25.29 -9.74 -3.73
C MET A 920 -24.67 -11.12 -4.05
N ALA A 921 -24.26 -11.38 -5.29
CA ALA A 921 -23.91 -12.72 -5.77
C ALA A 921 -22.38 -13.02 -5.84
N GLN A 922 -21.52 -12.23 -5.20
CA GLN A 922 -20.05 -12.43 -5.20
C GLN A 922 -19.42 -12.41 -3.79
N SER A 923 -20.16 -12.90 -2.80
CA SER A 923 -19.59 -13.40 -1.55
C SER A 923 -19.67 -14.93 -1.55
N LEU A 924 -18.69 -15.60 -0.91
CA LEU A 924 -18.57 -17.07 -0.75
C LEU A 924 -18.01 -17.88 -1.95
N ARG A 925 -16.68 -17.87 -2.15
CA ARG A 925 -15.81 -19.08 -1.99
C ARG A 925 -14.30 -18.79 -2.15
N PRO A 926 -13.40 -19.63 -1.58
CA PRO A 926 -11.94 -19.47 -1.63
C PRO A 926 -11.27 -20.26 -2.79
N PRO A 927 -9.98 -20.00 -3.10
CA PRO A 927 -9.24 -20.67 -4.18
C PRO A 927 -8.62 -22.02 -3.77
N SER A 928 -8.34 -22.87 -4.77
CA SER A 928 -7.42 -24.03 -4.71
C SER A 928 -6.96 -24.40 -6.13
N SER A 929 -5.83 -25.10 -6.27
CA SER A 929 -4.96 -25.00 -7.45
C SER A 929 -4.93 -26.20 -8.43
N VAL A 930 -4.76 -25.85 -9.71
CA VAL A 930 -3.96 -26.51 -10.78
C VAL A 930 -3.96 -28.04 -10.89
N ARG A 931 -4.41 -28.55 -12.06
CA ARG A 931 -3.63 -29.57 -12.80
C ARG A 931 -3.84 -29.57 -14.33
N SER A 932 -2.71 -29.75 -15.00
CA SER A 932 -2.35 -30.02 -16.40
C SER A 932 -3.09 -31.22 -17.06
N MET A 933 -3.06 -31.53 -18.37
CA MET A 933 -2.54 -31.03 -19.68
C MET A 933 -3.01 -32.05 -20.77
N PRO A 934 -2.50 -32.12 -22.04
CA PRO A 934 -2.13 -31.11 -23.06
C PRO A 934 -2.80 -31.37 -24.45
N THR A 935 -2.60 -30.47 -25.44
CA THR A 935 -2.00 -30.82 -26.76
C THR A 935 -1.63 -29.59 -27.59
N ASN A 936 -0.31 -29.35 -27.71
CA ASN A 936 0.46 -28.65 -28.75
C ASN A 936 -0.22 -27.64 -29.71
N SER A 937 0.06 -26.36 -29.48
CA SER A 937 0.85 -25.56 -30.44
C SER A 937 1.73 -24.58 -29.65
N VAL A 938 2.94 -24.26 -30.15
CA VAL A 938 3.97 -23.54 -29.38
C VAL A 938 4.64 -22.46 -30.23
N LEU A 939 4.56 -21.20 -29.77
CA LEU A 939 5.69 -20.28 -29.69
C LEU A 939 5.32 -18.99 -28.91
N THR A 940 6.18 -18.63 -27.95
CA THR A 940 6.29 -17.30 -27.28
C THR A 940 4.99 -16.58 -26.87
N GLY A 941 4.65 -16.67 -25.57
CA GLY A 941 3.59 -15.86 -24.97
C GLY A 941 4.00 -14.40 -24.76
N LEU A 942 3.02 -13.50 -24.86
CA LEU A 942 3.13 -12.07 -24.54
C LEU A 942 1.99 -11.73 -23.57
N GLU A 943 2.31 -11.30 -22.34
CA GLU A 943 1.26 -10.88 -21.41
C GLU A 943 0.58 -9.60 -21.90
N VAL A 944 -0.74 -9.65 -22.05
CA VAL A 944 -1.54 -8.52 -22.53
C VAL A 944 -1.71 -7.51 -21.39
N LEU A 945 -0.77 -6.57 -21.27
CA LEU A 945 -0.86 -5.42 -20.39
C LEU A 945 -2.21 -4.71 -20.58
N ARG A 946 -2.99 -4.62 -19.50
CA ARG A 946 -4.30 -3.95 -19.49
C ARG A 946 -4.11 -2.48 -19.84
N HIS A 947 -4.68 -2.08 -20.98
CA HIS A 947 -4.79 -0.68 -21.34
C HIS A 947 -5.87 -0.02 -20.45
N VAL A 948 -5.55 1.13 -19.87
CA VAL A 948 -6.40 1.85 -18.91
C VAL A 948 -6.97 3.11 -19.57
N GLU A 949 -8.24 3.42 -19.34
CA GLU A 949 -8.84 4.68 -19.80
C GLU A 949 -8.41 5.83 -18.90
N ALA A 950 -7.66 6.79 -19.46
CA ALA A 950 -7.11 7.91 -18.72
C ALA A 950 -8.15 9.02 -18.53
N LYS A 951 -8.38 9.40 -17.26
CA LYS A 951 -9.10 10.64 -16.92
C LYS A 951 -8.17 11.86 -16.99
N LEU A 952 -8.76 13.05 -16.98
CA LEU A 952 -8.05 14.33 -17.11
C LEU A 952 -6.83 14.49 -16.17
N PRO A 953 -6.86 14.11 -14.87
CA PRO A 953 -5.69 14.22 -14.01
C PRO A 953 -4.48 13.40 -14.49
N ALA A 954 -4.70 12.23 -15.09
CA ALA A 954 -3.64 11.40 -15.65
C ALA A 954 -3.04 11.98 -16.94
N LEU A 955 -3.85 12.68 -17.74
CA LEU A 955 -3.39 13.40 -18.93
C LEU A 955 -2.53 14.63 -18.53
N LEU A 956 -2.94 15.36 -17.49
CA LEU A 956 -2.16 16.46 -16.92
C LEU A 956 -0.83 15.96 -16.33
N PHE A 957 -0.83 14.84 -15.61
CA PHE A 957 0.40 14.21 -15.09
C PHE A 957 1.38 13.83 -16.22
N LYS A 958 0.88 13.32 -17.35
CA LYS A 958 1.70 13.05 -18.54
C LYS A 958 2.32 14.32 -19.13
N GLN A 959 1.58 15.44 -19.15
CA GLN A 959 2.09 16.74 -19.61
C GLN A 959 3.14 17.31 -18.64
N GLN A 960 2.90 17.23 -17.32
CA GLN A 960 3.88 17.61 -16.30
C GLN A 960 5.19 16.82 -16.47
N LEU A 961 5.12 15.48 -16.56
CA LEU A 961 6.29 14.63 -16.75
C LEU A 961 7.05 14.91 -18.05
N THR A 962 6.35 15.30 -19.12
CA THR A 962 6.99 15.76 -20.37
C THR A 962 7.88 16.97 -20.11
N ALA A 963 7.33 18.02 -19.49
CA ALA A 963 8.10 19.22 -19.15
C ALA A 963 9.26 18.95 -18.17
N PHE A 964 9.14 17.92 -17.31
CA PHE A 964 10.24 17.48 -16.45
C PHE A 964 11.38 16.80 -17.21
N VAL A 965 11.08 15.91 -18.17
CA VAL A 965 12.10 15.31 -19.05
C VAL A 965 12.83 16.41 -19.85
N GLU A 966 12.09 17.38 -20.37
CA GLU A 966 12.63 18.54 -21.10
C GLU A 966 13.52 19.42 -20.21
N LYS A 967 13.08 19.77 -18.99
CA LYS A 967 13.86 20.54 -18.00
C LYS A 967 15.17 19.82 -17.62
N LEU A 968 15.10 18.52 -17.33
CA LEU A 968 16.27 17.70 -16.94
C LEU A 968 17.27 17.55 -18.09
N TYR A 969 16.79 17.30 -19.31
CA TYR A 969 17.60 17.26 -20.52
C TYR A 969 18.31 18.61 -20.77
N GLY A 970 17.57 19.72 -20.64
CA GLY A 970 18.12 21.08 -20.77
C GLY A 970 19.22 21.36 -19.75
N MET A 971 18.99 21.06 -18.47
CA MET A 971 19.99 21.27 -17.41
C MET A 971 21.28 20.46 -17.65
N LEU A 972 21.19 19.19 -18.05
CA LEU A 972 22.36 18.36 -18.38
C LEU A 972 23.16 18.90 -19.57
N ARG A 973 22.46 19.32 -20.63
CA ARG A 973 23.07 19.97 -21.81
C ARG A 973 23.76 21.28 -21.42
N ASP A 974 23.08 22.13 -20.67
CA ASP A 974 23.53 23.49 -20.39
C ASP A 974 24.65 23.54 -19.33
N ASN A 975 24.68 22.56 -18.40
CA ASN A 975 25.85 22.29 -17.55
C ASN A 975 27.10 22.00 -18.38
N LEU A 976 27.01 21.09 -19.37
CA LEU A 976 28.16 20.77 -20.22
C LEU A 976 28.52 21.94 -21.15
N LYS A 977 27.55 22.70 -21.69
CA LYS A 977 27.82 23.96 -22.42
C LYS A 977 28.64 24.94 -21.56
N LYS A 978 28.25 25.14 -20.30
CA LYS A 978 28.92 26.00 -19.30
C LYS A 978 30.35 25.54 -19.02
N GLU A 979 30.60 24.23 -18.97
CA GLU A 979 31.92 23.64 -18.75
C GLU A 979 32.87 23.79 -19.97
N ILE A 980 32.40 23.45 -21.18
CA ILE A 980 33.27 23.45 -22.38
C ILE A 980 33.44 24.84 -23.01
N SER A 981 32.53 25.79 -22.81
CA SER A 981 32.60 27.15 -23.36
C SER A 981 33.95 27.88 -23.14
N PRO A 982 34.53 27.93 -21.91
CA PRO A 982 35.85 28.53 -21.71
C PRO A 982 36.98 27.76 -22.40
N LEU A 983 36.88 26.42 -22.49
CA LEU A 983 37.87 25.58 -23.17
C LEU A 983 37.84 25.80 -24.69
N LEU A 984 36.65 25.86 -25.30
CA LEU A 984 36.46 26.21 -26.70
C LEU A 984 37.02 27.60 -27.00
N THR A 985 36.76 28.58 -26.13
CA THR A 985 37.30 29.93 -26.24
C THR A 985 38.83 29.94 -26.26
N ALA A 986 39.50 29.10 -25.45
CA ALA A 986 40.95 28.93 -25.47
C ALA A 986 41.45 28.21 -26.75
N CYS A 987 40.71 27.20 -27.23
CA CYS A 987 41.05 26.41 -28.42
C CYS A 987 41.08 27.20 -29.75
N ILE A 988 40.66 28.46 -29.76
CA ILE A 988 40.62 29.32 -30.97
C ILE A 988 41.72 30.39 -30.95
N GLN A 989 42.37 30.60 -29.80
CA GLN A 989 43.35 31.68 -29.54
C GLN A 989 44.80 31.18 -29.39
N ALA A 990 45.02 29.87 -29.59
CA ALA A 990 46.24 29.15 -29.24
C ALA A 990 47.59 29.66 -29.84
N PRO A 991 47.72 30.08 -31.11
CA PRO A 991 49.03 30.19 -31.77
C PRO A 991 49.76 31.53 -31.50
N ARG A 992 49.92 31.94 -30.23
CA ARG A 992 50.73 33.12 -29.86
C ARG A 992 51.70 32.97 -28.69
N THR A 993 51.55 31.97 -27.82
CA THR A 993 52.43 31.80 -26.65
C THR A 993 53.89 31.43 -26.98
N SER A 994 54.17 30.99 -28.22
CA SER A 994 55.50 30.54 -28.65
C SER A 994 56.45 31.62 -29.20
N ARG A 995 55.97 32.82 -29.57
CA ARG A 995 56.81 33.86 -30.23
C ARG A 995 57.38 34.95 -29.32
N VAL A 996 56.93 35.07 -28.06
CA VAL A 996 57.36 36.16 -27.16
C VAL A 996 58.73 35.90 -26.50
N GLY A 997 59.23 34.65 -26.53
CA GLY A 997 60.45 34.24 -25.81
C GLY A 997 61.79 34.32 -26.56
N MET A 998 61.83 34.74 -27.84
CA MET A 998 63.03 34.60 -28.69
C MET A 998 63.85 35.88 -28.90
N VAL A 999 64.30 36.53 -27.80
CA VAL A 999 65.30 37.63 -27.86
C VAL A 999 66.45 37.41 -26.86
N LYS A 1000 67.15 36.28 -26.99
CA LYS A 1000 68.61 36.12 -26.82
C LYS A 1000 69.00 34.68 -27.20
N GLY A 1001 70.12 34.50 -27.88
CA GLY A 1001 70.44 33.24 -28.55
C GLY A 1001 71.19 32.24 -27.68
N GLN A 1002 70.84 30.95 -27.82
CA GLN A 1002 71.76 29.83 -27.63
C GLN A 1002 71.32 28.62 -28.50
N SER A 1003 72.19 27.61 -28.56
CA SER A 1003 72.20 26.46 -29.47
C SER A 1003 70.86 25.74 -29.73
N ARG A 1004 70.64 25.31 -30.99
CA ARG A 1004 69.60 24.35 -31.38
C ARG A 1004 69.68 23.05 -30.57
N SER A 1005 68.52 22.59 -30.07
CA SER A 1005 68.28 21.18 -29.73
C SER A 1005 66.88 20.77 -30.23
N PRO A 1006 66.66 19.53 -30.73
CA PRO A 1006 65.37 19.16 -31.34
C PRO A 1006 64.21 18.93 -30.35
N SER A 1007 64.48 18.92 -29.04
CA SER A 1007 63.55 18.43 -28.01
C SER A 1007 62.61 19.49 -27.40
N ALA A 1008 62.65 20.75 -27.86
CA ALA A 1008 61.82 21.82 -27.31
C ALA A 1008 60.45 21.97 -28.01
N THR A 1009 60.31 21.45 -29.24
CA THR A 1009 59.10 21.63 -30.06
C THR A 1009 57.93 20.76 -29.60
N SER A 1010 58.21 19.56 -29.08
CA SER A 1010 57.20 18.62 -28.55
C SER A 1010 56.48 19.17 -27.32
N SER A 1011 57.20 19.81 -26.39
CA SER A 1011 56.65 20.33 -25.13
C SER A 1011 55.57 21.42 -25.33
N SER A 1012 55.69 22.22 -26.39
CA SER A 1012 54.72 23.27 -26.71
C SER A 1012 53.49 22.73 -27.45
N GLN A 1013 53.62 21.69 -28.28
CA GLN A 1013 52.46 21.02 -28.87
C GLN A 1013 51.63 20.27 -27.81
N HIS A 1014 52.25 19.64 -26.81
CA HIS A 1014 51.54 18.98 -25.70
C HIS A 1014 50.63 19.94 -24.91
N LEU A 1015 51.12 21.15 -24.61
CA LEU A 1015 50.37 22.16 -23.87
C LEU A 1015 49.14 22.66 -24.63
N LEU A 1016 49.23 22.79 -25.95
CA LEU A 1016 48.09 23.15 -26.81
C LEU A 1016 47.09 21.99 -26.90
N SER A 1017 47.56 20.77 -27.13
CA SER A 1017 46.73 19.56 -27.17
C SER A 1017 45.90 19.33 -25.89
N SER A 1018 46.38 19.82 -24.75
CA SER A 1018 45.74 19.73 -23.43
C SER A 1018 44.30 20.27 -23.39
N HIS A 1019 43.99 21.36 -24.09
CA HIS A 1019 42.65 21.94 -24.05
C HIS A 1019 41.62 21.07 -24.79
N TRP A 1020 41.99 20.50 -25.94
CA TRP A 1020 41.14 19.54 -26.66
C TRP A 1020 40.96 18.24 -25.87
N HIS A 1021 42.01 17.76 -25.20
CA HIS A 1021 41.91 16.62 -24.28
C HIS A 1021 41.00 16.92 -23.08
N SER A 1022 40.98 18.15 -22.57
CA SER A 1022 40.06 18.58 -21.50
C SER A 1022 38.60 18.50 -21.96
N ILE A 1023 38.28 19.00 -23.16
CA ILE A 1023 36.93 18.90 -23.75
C ILE A 1023 36.52 17.43 -23.92
N ILE A 1024 37.41 16.58 -24.45
CA ILE A 1024 37.18 15.14 -24.61
C ILE A 1024 36.96 14.45 -23.25
N ASN A 1025 37.65 14.89 -22.19
CA ASN A 1025 37.43 14.37 -20.84
C ASN A 1025 36.03 14.77 -20.30
N SER A 1026 35.59 16.02 -20.47
CA SER A 1026 34.22 16.45 -20.10
C SER A 1026 33.14 15.67 -20.86
N LEU A 1027 33.34 15.44 -22.17
CA LEU A 1027 32.45 14.62 -22.99
C LEU A 1027 32.39 13.17 -22.48
N ASN A 1028 33.54 12.58 -22.13
CA ASN A 1028 33.63 11.24 -21.54
C ASN A 1028 32.99 11.16 -20.14
N GLU A 1029 33.17 12.17 -19.28
CA GLU A 1029 32.61 12.19 -17.94
C GLU A 1029 31.08 12.26 -17.98
N LEU A 1030 30.49 13.10 -18.85
CA LEU A 1030 29.05 13.10 -19.06
C LEU A 1030 28.56 11.80 -19.70
N LEU A 1031 29.24 11.27 -20.73
CA LEU A 1031 28.87 10.01 -21.38
C LEU A 1031 28.84 8.85 -20.38
N ASN A 1032 29.86 8.75 -19.53
CA ASN A 1032 29.93 7.73 -18.48
C ASN A 1032 28.84 7.97 -17.42
N THR A 1033 28.59 9.21 -17.00
CA THR A 1033 27.52 9.55 -16.04
C THR A 1033 26.15 9.14 -16.56
N LEU A 1034 25.84 9.44 -17.83
CA LEU A 1034 24.57 9.07 -18.47
C LEU A 1034 24.43 7.55 -18.65
N ARG A 1035 25.53 6.84 -18.97
CA ARG A 1035 25.55 5.37 -19.09
C ARG A 1035 25.38 4.66 -17.75
N CYS A 1036 26.07 5.11 -16.70
CA CYS A 1036 25.96 4.55 -15.34
C CYS A 1036 24.58 4.79 -14.69
N ASN A 1037 23.82 5.80 -15.16
CA ASN A 1037 22.44 6.04 -14.75
C ASN A 1037 21.41 5.48 -15.74
N HIS A 1038 21.82 4.55 -16.62
CA HIS A 1038 20.97 3.87 -17.60
C HIS A 1038 20.04 4.82 -18.37
N VAL A 1039 20.54 6.00 -18.77
CA VAL A 1039 19.76 6.98 -19.53
C VAL A 1039 19.50 6.42 -20.94
N PRO A 1040 18.27 6.55 -21.49
CA PRO A 1040 17.93 6.04 -22.82
C PRO A 1040 18.93 6.50 -23.90
N PRO A 1041 19.53 5.57 -24.68
CA PRO A 1041 20.57 5.90 -25.65
C PRO A 1041 20.17 6.97 -26.68
N PHE A 1042 18.89 7.00 -27.06
CA PHE A 1042 18.30 8.04 -27.90
C PHE A 1042 18.48 9.45 -27.29
N LEU A 1043 18.20 9.63 -26.00
CA LEU A 1043 18.37 10.91 -25.32
C LEU A 1043 19.86 11.28 -25.22
N ILE A 1044 20.74 10.32 -24.95
CA ILE A 1044 22.20 10.52 -24.95
C ILE A 1044 22.69 11.04 -26.32
N CYS A 1045 22.26 10.39 -27.41
CA CYS A 1045 22.57 10.81 -28.78
C CYS A 1045 22.05 12.21 -29.10
N LYS A 1046 20.85 12.57 -28.62
CA LYS A 1046 20.29 13.92 -28.77
C LYS A 1046 21.09 14.99 -28.02
N ILE A 1047 21.51 14.71 -26.76
CA ILE A 1047 22.39 15.61 -25.99
C ILE A 1047 23.68 15.88 -26.79
N PHE A 1048 24.40 14.83 -27.21
CA PHE A 1048 25.67 15.01 -27.92
C PHE A 1048 25.49 15.67 -29.29
N THR A 1049 24.41 15.41 -30.02
CA THR A 1049 24.10 16.13 -31.27
C THR A 1049 24.02 17.64 -31.03
N GLN A 1050 23.35 18.10 -29.97
CA GLN A 1050 23.27 19.54 -29.65
C GLN A 1050 24.57 20.12 -29.10
N ILE A 1051 25.33 19.36 -28.32
CA ILE A 1051 26.65 19.79 -27.84
C ILE A 1051 27.61 19.99 -29.03
N PHE A 1052 27.58 19.10 -30.03
CA PHE A 1052 28.42 19.25 -31.22
C PHE A 1052 27.95 20.39 -32.14
N SER A 1053 26.65 20.68 -32.21
CA SER A 1053 26.14 21.90 -32.84
C SER A 1053 26.60 23.17 -32.09
N PHE A 1054 26.55 23.19 -30.76
CA PHE A 1054 27.07 24.30 -29.94
C PHE A 1054 28.58 24.50 -30.14
N ILE A 1055 29.37 23.42 -30.20
CA ILE A 1055 30.79 23.46 -30.54
C ILE A 1055 30.99 24.09 -31.93
N ASN A 1056 30.21 23.69 -32.94
CA ASN A 1056 30.26 24.30 -34.27
C ASN A 1056 30.00 25.82 -34.22
N VAL A 1057 28.91 26.24 -33.58
CA VAL A 1057 28.51 27.65 -33.46
C VAL A 1057 29.57 28.48 -32.73
N GLN A 1058 30.07 28.01 -31.57
CA GLN A 1058 31.09 28.72 -30.79
C GLN A 1058 32.43 28.84 -31.53
N LEU A 1059 32.90 27.76 -32.14
CA LEU A 1059 34.16 27.76 -32.90
C LEU A 1059 34.05 28.68 -34.13
N PHE A 1060 32.96 28.57 -34.89
CA PHE A 1060 32.77 29.29 -36.15
C PHE A 1060 32.52 30.80 -35.94
N ASN A 1061 31.65 31.18 -35.01
CA ASN A 1061 31.39 32.60 -34.73
C ASN A 1061 32.64 33.32 -34.22
N SER A 1062 33.41 32.68 -33.34
CA SER A 1062 34.67 33.24 -32.83
C SER A 1062 35.73 33.41 -33.92
N LEU A 1063 35.76 32.52 -34.92
CA LEU A 1063 36.60 32.65 -36.11
C LEU A 1063 36.23 33.92 -36.92
N LEU A 1064 34.94 34.13 -37.21
CA LEU A 1064 34.45 35.27 -38.01
C LEU A 1064 34.47 36.63 -37.30
N LEU A 1065 34.51 36.62 -35.96
CA LEU A 1065 34.61 37.82 -35.14
C LEU A 1065 36.06 38.32 -34.98
N ARG A 1066 37.07 37.47 -35.16
CA ARG A 1066 38.48 37.78 -34.85
C ARG A 1066 39.42 37.52 -36.03
N ARG A 1067 39.95 38.59 -36.63
CA ARG A 1067 40.94 38.53 -37.71
C ARG A 1067 42.17 37.67 -37.35
N GLU A 1068 42.59 37.72 -36.09
CA GLU A 1068 43.73 36.95 -35.57
C GLU A 1068 43.52 35.42 -35.58
N CYS A 1069 42.27 34.96 -35.61
CA CYS A 1069 41.91 33.54 -35.65
C CYS A 1069 41.83 32.99 -37.08
N CYS A 1070 41.73 33.86 -38.09
CA CYS A 1070 41.77 33.50 -39.51
C CYS A 1070 43.21 33.41 -40.04
N SER A 1071 44.04 32.52 -39.46
CA SER A 1071 45.40 32.25 -39.96
C SER A 1071 45.60 30.80 -40.40
N PHE A 1072 46.67 30.55 -41.17
CA PHE A 1072 47.04 29.19 -41.56
C PHE A 1072 47.34 28.31 -40.33
N SER A 1073 48.17 28.80 -39.39
CA SER A 1073 48.54 28.00 -38.21
C SER A 1073 47.36 27.75 -37.27
N ASN A 1074 46.44 28.71 -37.13
CA ASN A 1074 45.23 28.50 -36.32
C ASN A 1074 44.28 27.51 -36.99
N GLY A 1075 44.14 27.57 -38.31
CA GLY A 1075 43.41 26.55 -39.09
C GLY A 1075 44.02 25.16 -38.92
N GLU A 1076 45.34 25.03 -39.06
CA GLU A 1076 46.07 23.76 -38.87
C GLU A 1076 45.85 23.18 -37.46
N TYR A 1077 45.89 24.03 -36.42
CA TYR A 1077 45.65 23.64 -35.03
C TYR A 1077 44.20 23.23 -34.75
N VAL A 1078 43.21 24.03 -35.16
CA VAL A 1078 41.79 23.69 -34.98
C VAL A 1078 41.42 22.45 -35.79
N LYS A 1079 42.03 22.23 -36.97
CA LYS A 1079 41.84 21.01 -37.77
C LYS A 1079 42.29 19.76 -37.03
N ALA A 1080 43.44 19.81 -36.34
CA ALA A 1080 43.91 18.72 -35.50
C ALA A 1080 42.93 18.43 -34.34
N GLY A 1081 42.45 19.47 -33.65
CA GLY A 1081 41.45 19.33 -32.59
C GLY A 1081 40.12 18.73 -33.06
N LEU A 1082 39.63 19.14 -34.23
CA LEU A 1082 38.45 18.55 -34.87
C LEU A 1082 38.67 17.08 -35.27
N THR A 1083 39.91 16.67 -35.55
CA THR A 1083 40.25 15.26 -35.85
C THR A 1083 40.23 14.41 -34.58
N GLU A 1084 40.63 14.94 -33.42
CA GLU A 1084 40.48 14.25 -32.14
C GLU A 1084 39.00 14.12 -31.73
N LEU A 1085 38.15 15.10 -32.07
CA LEU A 1085 36.69 14.98 -31.92
C LEU A 1085 36.08 13.97 -32.91
N GLU A 1086 36.55 13.90 -34.16
CA GLU A 1086 36.16 12.85 -35.11
C GLU A 1086 36.49 11.46 -34.58
N ARG A 1087 37.69 11.29 -34.00
CA ARG A 1087 38.13 10.05 -33.36
C ARG A 1087 37.25 9.68 -32.17
N TRP A 1088 36.92 10.65 -31.29
CA TRP A 1088 36.02 10.40 -30.15
C TRP A 1088 34.62 9.96 -30.58
N ILE A 1089 34.07 10.52 -31.67
CA ILE A 1089 32.79 10.07 -32.24
C ILE A 1089 32.88 8.62 -32.75
N HIS A 1090 33.98 8.24 -33.42
CA HIS A 1090 34.15 6.87 -33.92
C HIS A 1090 34.39 5.84 -32.80
N GLU A 1091 35.09 6.23 -31.73
CA GLU A 1091 35.27 5.42 -30.52
C GLU A 1091 33.95 5.28 -29.73
N THR A 1092 33.09 6.31 -29.78
CA THR A 1092 31.77 6.34 -29.14
C THR A 1092 30.70 5.75 -30.07
N THR A 1093 30.50 4.42 -29.99
CA THR A 1093 29.55 3.63 -30.81
C THR A 1093 28.31 4.41 -31.26
N GLU A 1094 27.94 4.30 -32.54
CA GLU A 1094 26.84 5.04 -33.21
C GLU A 1094 25.56 5.21 -32.37
N LYS A 1095 25.19 4.18 -31.59
CA LYS A 1095 24.11 4.17 -30.59
C LYS A 1095 24.09 5.36 -29.60
N TYR A 1096 25.22 6.03 -29.35
CA TYR A 1096 25.35 7.14 -28.40
C TYR A 1096 25.82 8.46 -29.02
N ALA A 1097 26.51 8.45 -30.18
CA ALA A 1097 26.97 9.67 -30.86
C ALA A 1097 26.18 10.01 -32.13
N GLY A 1098 25.65 9.01 -32.85
CA GLY A 1098 24.86 9.17 -34.07
C GLY A 1098 25.46 10.15 -35.08
N ARG A 1099 24.65 11.13 -35.51
CA ARG A 1099 25.03 12.15 -36.51
C ARG A 1099 25.67 13.42 -35.92
N ALA A 1100 26.32 13.32 -34.75
CA ALA A 1100 27.03 14.45 -34.14
C ALA A 1100 28.14 15.04 -35.05
N TRP A 1101 28.75 14.21 -35.93
CA TRP A 1101 29.83 14.64 -36.83
C TRP A 1101 29.37 15.62 -37.93
N ASP A 1102 28.12 15.49 -38.37
CA ASP A 1102 27.51 16.34 -39.41
C ASP A 1102 27.29 17.78 -38.90
N GLN A 1103 27.12 17.94 -37.58
CA GLN A 1103 26.87 19.22 -36.93
C GLN A 1103 28.10 20.15 -36.97
N LEU A 1104 29.32 19.59 -37.08
CA LEU A 1104 30.57 20.35 -37.19
C LEU A 1104 30.87 20.83 -38.63
N SER A 1105 29.93 20.73 -39.55
CA SER A 1105 30.10 21.02 -40.99
C SER A 1105 30.64 22.43 -41.29
N TYR A 1106 30.08 23.47 -40.67
CA TYR A 1106 30.52 24.86 -40.91
C TYR A 1106 31.97 25.10 -40.48
N ILE A 1107 32.34 24.73 -39.25
CA ILE A 1107 33.73 24.91 -38.78
C ILE A 1107 34.70 24.02 -39.57
N ARG A 1108 34.32 22.77 -39.91
CA ARG A 1108 35.14 21.86 -40.73
C ARG A 1108 35.44 22.45 -42.10
N GLN A 1109 34.45 23.03 -42.78
CA GLN A 1109 34.65 23.66 -44.09
C GLN A 1109 35.48 24.94 -44.00
N ALA A 1110 35.18 25.84 -43.05
CA ALA A 1110 35.93 27.08 -42.85
C ALA A 1110 37.42 26.81 -42.53
N VAL A 1111 37.69 25.87 -41.62
CA VAL A 1111 39.06 25.47 -41.25
C VAL A 1111 39.74 24.68 -42.38
N GLY A 1112 39.00 23.83 -43.10
CA GLY A 1112 39.48 23.15 -44.30
C GLY A 1112 39.99 24.15 -45.35
N PHE A 1113 39.18 25.16 -45.66
CA PHE A 1113 39.51 26.26 -46.58
C PHE A 1113 40.74 27.08 -46.11
N LEU A 1114 40.81 27.43 -44.83
CA LEU A 1114 41.97 28.14 -44.25
C LEU A 1114 43.31 27.38 -44.47
N VAL A 1115 43.29 26.04 -44.50
CA VAL A 1115 44.47 25.18 -44.66
C VAL A 1115 44.78 24.83 -46.14
N VAL A 1116 43.98 25.28 -47.12
CA VAL A 1116 44.29 25.08 -48.55
C VAL A 1116 45.50 25.91 -48.98
N ASN A 1117 46.53 25.26 -49.55
CA ASN A 1117 47.76 25.93 -49.99
C ASN A 1117 47.64 26.72 -51.32
N GLN A 1118 46.64 26.44 -52.15
CA GLN A 1118 46.48 27.04 -53.49
C GLN A 1118 45.24 27.94 -53.63
N LYS A 1119 44.82 28.64 -52.56
CA LYS A 1119 43.67 29.57 -52.55
C LYS A 1119 43.61 30.53 -53.76
N PRO A 1120 44.73 31.14 -54.23
CA PRO A 1120 44.67 32.10 -55.34
C PRO A 1120 44.29 31.50 -56.69
N LYS A 1121 44.35 30.16 -56.85
CA LYS A 1121 44.05 29.46 -58.10
C LYS A 1121 42.64 28.86 -58.16
N LYS A 1122 41.84 28.99 -57.09
CA LYS A 1122 40.50 28.44 -57.02
C LYS A 1122 39.49 29.47 -57.53
N SER A 1123 38.65 29.06 -58.48
CA SER A 1123 37.50 29.84 -58.93
C SER A 1123 36.46 29.99 -57.81
N LEU A 1124 35.53 30.94 -57.96
CA LEU A 1124 34.42 31.10 -57.01
C LEU A 1124 33.57 29.81 -56.93
N ASP A 1125 33.35 29.18 -58.09
CA ASP A 1125 32.51 27.99 -58.24
C ASP A 1125 33.10 26.76 -57.51
N GLU A 1126 34.41 26.50 -57.67
CA GLU A 1126 35.12 25.48 -56.88
C GLU A 1126 35.13 25.78 -55.37
N ILE A 1127 35.03 27.05 -54.97
CA ILE A 1127 34.97 27.42 -53.55
C ILE A 1127 33.57 27.16 -52.99
N THR A 1128 32.52 27.53 -53.70
CA THR A 1128 31.13 27.35 -53.26
C THR A 1128 30.67 25.90 -53.35
N HIS A 1129 30.99 25.18 -54.42
CA HIS A 1129 30.47 23.83 -54.64
C HIS A 1129 31.39 22.71 -54.13
N ASP A 1130 32.70 22.74 -54.43
CA ASP A 1130 33.61 21.64 -54.04
C ASP A 1130 34.16 21.77 -52.62
N LEU A 1131 34.45 22.99 -52.16
CA LEU A 1131 35.20 23.22 -50.91
C LEU A 1131 34.31 23.61 -49.72
N CYS A 1132 33.29 24.44 -49.92
CA CYS A 1132 32.49 25.02 -48.84
C CYS A 1132 30.96 25.09 -49.11
N PRO A 1133 30.28 23.99 -49.52
CA PRO A 1133 28.86 23.99 -49.90
C PRO A 1133 27.85 24.27 -48.76
N VAL A 1134 28.32 24.47 -47.52
CA VAL A 1134 27.47 24.83 -46.36
C VAL A 1134 27.69 26.30 -45.92
N LEU A 1135 28.72 26.98 -46.45
CA LEU A 1135 29.03 28.38 -46.09
C LEU A 1135 28.40 29.37 -47.06
N SER A 1136 27.74 30.40 -46.53
CA SER A 1136 27.12 31.45 -47.36
C SER A 1136 28.14 32.42 -47.97
N ILE A 1137 27.79 33.11 -49.06
CA ILE A 1137 28.67 34.10 -49.70
C ILE A 1137 29.15 35.19 -48.70
N PRO A 1138 28.31 35.76 -47.80
CA PRO A 1138 28.76 36.64 -46.74
C PRO A 1138 29.82 36.04 -45.80
N GLN A 1139 29.69 34.75 -45.45
CA GLN A 1139 30.66 34.04 -44.59
C GLN A 1139 31.98 33.80 -45.32
N LEU A 1140 31.93 33.33 -46.57
CA LEU A 1140 33.11 33.12 -47.41
C LEU A 1140 33.87 34.42 -47.68
N TYR A 1141 33.16 35.52 -47.97
CA TYR A 1141 33.74 36.85 -48.10
C TYR A 1141 34.42 37.31 -46.79
N ARG A 1142 33.79 37.05 -45.63
CA ARG A 1142 34.35 37.40 -44.32
C ARG A 1142 35.64 36.64 -44.00
N ILE A 1143 35.66 35.33 -44.21
CA ILE A 1143 36.88 34.50 -44.02
C ILE A 1143 37.98 34.97 -44.98
N SER A 1144 37.65 35.13 -46.27
CA SER A 1144 38.60 35.50 -47.33
C SER A 1144 39.24 36.87 -47.13
N THR A 1145 38.51 37.84 -46.55
CA THR A 1145 39.00 39.19 -46.25
C THR A 1145 39.70 39.30 -44.88
N MET A 1146 39.43 38.38 -43.95
CA MET A 1146 40.14 38.31 -42.67
C MET A 1146 41.45 37.50 -42.74
N TYR A 1147 41.57 36.56 -43.69
CA TYR A 1147 42.72 35.66 -43.82
C TYR A 1147 44.07 36.36 -43.85
N TRP A 1148 45.05 35.79 -43.15
CA TRP A 1148 46.47 36.05 -43.37
C TRP A 1148 47.30 34.79 -43.13
N ASP A 1149 48.38 34.61 -43.88
CA ASP A 1149 49.31 33.50 -43.65
C ASP A 1149 50.46 33.94 -42.74
N ASP A 1150 50.65 33.20 -41.64
CA ASP A 1150 51.63 33.45 -40.60
C ASP A 1150 52.83 32.47 -40.60
N LYS A 1151 52.84 31.53 -41.57
CA LYS A 1151 53.72 30.35 -41.61
C LYS A 1151 54.39 30.11 -42.98
N TYR A 1152 53.67 30.29 -44.09
CA TYR A 1152 54.13 30.01 -45.46
C TYR A 1152 54.00 31.19 -46.44
N GLY A 1153 53.37 32.30 -46.05
CA GLY A 1153 53.22 33.49 -46.89
C GLY A 1153 52.24 33.35 -48.07
N THR A 1154 51.36 32.34 -48.06
CA THR A 1154 50.32 32.18 -49.09
C THR A 1154 49.34 33.35 -49.11
N HIS A 1155 48.97 33.79 -50.32
CA HIS A 1155 47.94 34.80 -50.50
C HIS A 1155 46.53 34.21 -50.29
N SER A 1156 45.55 35.09 -50.05
CA SER A 1156 44.13 34.72 -50.03
C SER A 1156 43.63 34.34 -51.44
N VAL A 1157 42.32 34.12 -51.59
CA VAL A 1157 41.67 33.99 -52.91
C VAL A 1157 41.94 35.22 -53.81
N SER A 1158 41.79 35.05 -55.13
CA SER A 1158 42.10 36.09 -56.10
C SER A 1158 41.20 37.34 -55.90
N PRO A 1159 41.68 38.56 -56.25
CA PRO A 1159 40.88 39.77 -56.12
C PRO A 1159 39.60 39.74 -56.96
N GLU A 1160 39.60 39.01 -58.08
CA GLU A 1160 38.45 38.78 -58.96
C GLU A 1160 37.35 37.97 -58.26
N VAL A 1161 37.73 36.93 -57.49
CA VAL A 1161 36.79 36.15 -56.67
C VAL A 1161 36.21 37.01 -55.55
N ILE A 1162 37.02 37.86 -54.90
CA ILE A 1162 36.54 38.79 -53.85
C ILE A 1162 35.58 39.83 -54.43
N ALA A 1163 35.83 40.34 -55.64
CA ALA A 1163 34.93 41.25 -56.34
C ALA A 1163 33.60 40.55 -56.72
N SER A 1164 33.67 39.31 -57.18
CA SER A 1164 32.50 38.50 -57.56
C SER A 1164 31.61 38.18 -56.34
N MET A 1165 32.21 37.76 -55.21
CA MET A 1165 31.51 37.59 -53.94
C MET A 1165 30.81 38.88 -53.50
N ARG A 1166 31.49 40.03 -53.60
CA ARG A 1166 30.90 41.34 -53.24
C ARG A 1166 29.69 41.68 -54.10
N LYS A 1167 29.73 41.39 -55.41
CA LYS A 1167 28.60 41.63 -56.32
C LYS A 1167 27.37 40.82 -55.90
N LEU A 1168 27.55 39.50 -55.68
CA LEU A 1168 26.47 38.62 -55.24
C LEU A 1168 25.85 39.08 -53.91
N MET A 1169 26.65 39.56 -52.95
CA MET A 1169 26.13 40.12 -51.70
C MET A 1169 25.27 41.37 -51.89
N THR A 1170 25.56 42.24 -52.88
CA THR A 1170 24.65 43.34 -53.24
C THR A 1170 23.37 42.83 -53.91
N ASP A 1171 23.47 41.85 -54.80
CA ASP A 1171 22.33 41.32 -55.55
C ASP A 1171 21.35 40.58 -54.60
N GLU A 1172 21.84 39.74 -53.69
CA GLU A 1172 21.05 39.02 -52.66
C GLU A 1172 20.38 39.95 -51.63
N SER A 1173 20.94 41.15 -51.38
CA SER A 1173 20.46 42.06 -50.32
C SER A 1173 19.03 42.60 -50.54
N ASN A 1174 18.50 42.45 -51.76
CA ASN A 1174 17.10 42.77 -52.09
C ASN A 1174 16.12 41.64 -51.71
N SER A 1175 16.59 40.47 -51.30
CA SER A 1175 15.78 39.33 -50.87
C SER A 1175 15.76 39.20 -49.34
N SER A 1176 14.57 39.31 -48.74
CA SER A 1176 14.42 39.51 -47.30
C SER A 1176 14.32 38.20 -46.50
N SER A 1177 15.45 37.69 -45.98
CA SER A 1177 15.43 36.82 -44.79
C SER A 1177 16.76 36.70 -44.02
N ASN A 1178 17.90 36.40 -44.65
CA ASN A 1178 19.13 35.98 -43.94
C ASN A 1178 20.35 36.91 -44.10
N ASN A 1179 20.34 38.05 -43.40
CA ASN A 1179 21.49 38.98 -43.35
C ASN A 1179 22.49 38.72 -42.20
N SER A 1180 22.33 37.66 -41.40
CA SER A 1180 23.34 37.27 -40.40
C SER A 1180 24.45 36.44 -41.03
N PHE A 1181 25.71 36.84 -40.83
CA PHE A 1181 26.87 36.01 -41.15
C PHE A 1181 27.28 35.08 -39.98
N LEU A 1182 26.73 35.30 -38.79
CA LEU A 1182 26.94 34.44 -37.61
C LEU A 1182 25.84 33.37 -37.52
N LEU A 1183 26.21 32.21 -36.96
CA LEU A 1183 25.27 31.12 -36.68
C LEU A 1183 24.58 31.33 -35.32
N ASP A 1184 23.30 30.98 -35.24
CA ASP A 1184 22.54 30.98 -33.98
C ASP A 1184 22.67 29.63 -33.25
N ASP A 1185 22.70 29.66 -31.91
CA ASP A 1185 22.73 28.46 -31.05
C ASP A 1185 21.30 27.97 -30.78
N ASP A 1186 20.74 27.18 -31.71
CA ASP A 1186 19.41 26.59 -31.54
C ASP A 1186 19.37 25.63 -30.34
N SER A 1187 18.91 26.17 -29.22
CA SER A 1187 18.74 25.48 -27.94
C SER A 1187 17.32 24.94 -27.74
N SER A 1188 16.54 24.79 -28.82
CA SER A 1188 15.28 24.03 -28.83
C SER A 1188 15.46 22.57 -28.37
N ILE A 1189 14.36 21.82 -28.21
CA ILE A 1189 14.42 20.42 -27.79
C ILE A 1189 14.35 19.54 -29.06
N PRO A 1190 15.37 18.70 -29.34
CA PRO A 1190 15.54 18.07 -30.66
C PRO A 1190 14.80 16.73 -30.81
N PHE A 1191 13.78 16.47 -29.97
CA PHE A 1191 12.98 15.24 -29.96
C PHE A 1191 11.55 15.54 -29.52
N SER A 1192 10.61 14.72 -30.00
CA SER A 1192 9.22 14.75 -29.55
C SER A 1192 8.95 13.67 -28.50
N VAL A 1193 7.82 13.83 -27.80
CA VAL A 1193 7.24 12.80 -26.91
C VAL A 1193 6.94 11.49 -27.64
N GLU A 1194 6.71 11.51 -28.96
CA GLU A 1194 6.55 10.29 -29.74
C GLU A 1194 7.87 9.56 -29.95
N ASP A 1195 8.98 10.27 -30.16
CA ASP A 1195 10.29 9.66 -30.41
C ASP A 1195 10.81 8.94 -29.17
N ILE A 1196 10.48 9.43 -27.97
CA ILE A 1196 10.65 8.70 -26.72
C ILE A 1196 9.88 7.36 -26.79
N SER A 1197 8.60 7.37 -27.17
CA SER A 1197 7.82 6.12 -27.25
C SER A 1197 8.26 5.13 -28.33
N LYS A 1198 8.92 5.61 -29.39
CA LYS A 1198 9.44 4.80 -30.51
C LYS A 1198 10.84 4.21 -30.23
N SER A 1199 11.55 4.69 -29.19
CA SER A 1199 12.96 4.34 -28.93
C SER A 1199 13.20 3.45 -27.71
N PHE A 1200 12.19 3.20 -26.88
CA PHE A 1200 12.23 2.23 -25.79
C PHE A 1200 11.76 0.84 -26.25
N SER A 1201 12.47 -0.21 -25.83
CA SER A 1201 12.00 -1.60 -25.91
C SER A 1201 10.96 -1.91 -24.82
N ASP A 1202 10.16 -2.96 -25.02
CA ASP A 1202 9.18 -3.45 -24.04
C ASP A 1202 9.78 -3.68 -22.65
N ILE A 1203 9.44 -2.79 -21.70
CA ILE A 1203 9.85 -2.92 -20.31
C ILE A 1203 8.89 -3.88 -19.61
N ASP A 1204 9.33 -5.13 -19.45
CA ASP A 1204 8.69 -6.06 -18.52
C ASP A 1204 8.74 -5.49 -17.09
N LEU A 1205 7.60 -5.50 -16.41
CA LEU A 1205 7.44 -5.04 -15.03
C LEU A 1205 7.60 -6.18 -14.00
N SER A 1206 7.76 -7.43 -14.45
CA SER A 1206 8.18 -8.57 -13.62
C SER A 1206 9.65 -8.42 -13.19
N GLY A 1207 10.03 -9.08 -12.09
CA GLY A 1207 11.43 -9.18 -11.64
C GLY A 1207 12.09 -7.85 -11.21
N ILE A 1208 11.33 -6.91 -10.63
CA ILE A 1208 11.89 -5.67 -10.06
C ILE A 1208 11.70 -5.72 -8.54
N ASP A 1209 12.80 -5.84 -7.80
CA ASP A 1209 12.81 -5.89 -6.34
C ASP A 1209 12.39 -4.53 -5.73
N PRO A 1210 11.32 -4.48 -4.90
CA PRO A 1210 10.97 -3.27 -4.17
C PRO A 1210 11.96 -3.00 -3.02
N PRO A 1211 12.27 -1.73 -2.70
CA PRO A 1211 13.17 -1.37 -1.61
C PRO A 1211 12.59 -1.78 -0.24
N SER A 1212 13.48 -2.11 0.70
CA SER A 1212 13.14 -2.62 2.03
C SER A 1212 12.11 -1.77 2.79
N MET A 1213 12.22 -0.44 2.67
CA MET A 1213 11.30 0.50 3.32
C MET A 1213 9.83 0.38 2.87
N LEU A 1214 9.57 -0.06 1.64
CA LEU A 1214 8.22 -0.37 1.19
C LEU A 1214 7.85 -1.81 1.55
N CYS A 1215 8.80 -2.74 1.52
CA CYS A 1215 8.60 -4.14 1.92
C CYS A 1215 8.17 -4.32 3.39
N GLU A 1216 8.58 -3.41 4.27
CA GLU A 1216 8.16 -3.38 5.69
C GLU A 1216 6.70 -2.93 5.88
N ASN A 1217 6.11 -2.22 4.91
CA ASN A 1217 4.71 -1.81 4.96
C ASN A 1217 3.82 -2.82 4.21
N ALA A 1218 2.97 -3.52 4.96
CA ALA A 1218 2.07 -4.54 4.43
C ALA A 1218 1.10 -4.06 3.32
N ALA A 1219 0.90 -2.75 3.15
CA ALA A 1219 0.15 -2.19 2.02
C ALA A 1219 0.86 -2.34 0.65
N PHE A 1220 2.17 -2.61 0.62
CA PHE A 1220 2.99 -2.68 -0.59
C PHE A 1220 3.42 -4.10 -0.99
N HIS A 1221 2.93 -5.15 -0.32
CA HIS A 1221 3.23 -6.55 -0.71
C HIS A 1221 2.84 -6.89 -2.16
N PHE A 1222 1.92 -6.14 -2.79
CA PHE A 1222 1.60 -6.29 -4.21
C PHE A 1222 2.80 -6.00 -5.14
N LEU A 1223 3.83 -5.28 -4.67
CA LEU A 1223 5.08 -5.08 -5.40
C LEU A 1223 5.99 -6.32 -5.38
N GLN A 1224 5.84 -7.22 -4.40
CA GLN A 1224 6.62 -8.44 -4.21
C GLN A 1224 6.01 -9.69 -4.87
N ALA A 1225 4.82 -9.56 -5.48
CA ALA A 1225 4.09 -10.68 -6.03
C ALA A 1225 4.75 -11.21 -7.33
N VAL A 1226 5.54 -12.27 -7.20
CA VAL A 1226 5.80 -13.19 -8.31
C VAL A 1226 4.49 -13.93 -8.63
N PRO A 1227 4.06 -14.03 -9.90
CA PRO A 1227 2.84 -14.77 -10.26
C PRO A 1227 2.95 -16.28 -10.00
N GLU A 1228 1.82 -16.89 -9.60
CA GLU A 1228 1.48 -18.31 -9.84
C GLU A 1228 0.58 -18.42 -11.09
#